data_AF-A0A8H7GFS6-F1
#
_entry.id   AF-A0A8H7GFS6-F1
#
_cell.length_a   1.000
_cell.length_b   1.000
_cell.length_c   1.000
_cell.angle_alpha   90.00
_cell.angle_beta   90.00
_cell.angle_gamma   90.00
#
_symmetry.space_group_name_H-M   'P 1'
#
loop_
_entity.id
_entity.type
_entity.pdbx_description
1 polymer ?
#
loop_
_entity_poly.entity_id
_entity_poly.type
_entity_poly.pdbx_seq_one_letter_code
_entity_poly.pdbx_strand_id
1 'polypeptide(L)'
;MDTNKVLEELNRLEKSDGFTEKAENSMAKGDYITATRQYREAMSIMMGENWEVPEWSRKDGVTTPKYAELSIPANVALMQICNGVAECRWKLGDLLGVRASKHRQFRDLTFKQALNWIEEVAILYQHAHYAIDIALPWRLYDVEYPKLYEARATAHTIAADIFMKLGHTAAAAHRWSEASTLVVKRQGMPGHARLNSIVDLTKIFKSMGLRHPDLSLITQLEITDAALSLRGSWKKVPCPKSGRLRAGSRLGFSSFIWKSRLYIGGGMKNQDLHERKHYRDFFCLDLNKLDAWRELPPFDIPEHISGIWLGHTMVVYNSKAYLFTGRPQIDIFDLVAETWECRWTAMEPENVPWPYTGPTLMDYCMQVYDGCLYVFGGGHMECQLGCNVLMKLDLVTYKWTHLSGTPYPEPSKDLPGPRIYASSWMAGDRFFIFHGMANRTSAKQHGQPHGEDVDYPYDDMWSWSIPEKKWRRERRLGNAPSPRCESGCVYNPKLDQTILFGGYSPCVMTDMGPGQGIEPFSYYADTFIYNHATSAWRQVLTRGFPTYRAQSHLLADPDSGKTFLVGGYTNLQWIQSRKKHVSKSFDDIWQLCVDEQRGYYDGTEFEMEVKTAQAGPWKRCFACGSVGRTQKCGGTCKGKAVFCDAQCLRDGWMEHKSVDKCRKAANDRAVRPQP
;
A
#
# COMPACT_ATOMS: atom_id res chain seq x y z
N MET A 1 -31.62 -29.94 4.20
CA MET A 1 -31.41 -29.44 2.83
C MET A 1 -32.42 -30.09 1.92
N ASP A 2 -33.03 -29.32 1.03
CA ASP A 2 -33.99 -29.81 0.04
C ASP A 2 -33.25 -30.66 -1.01
N THR A 3 -33.51 -31.97 -1.02
CA THR A 3 -32.82 -32.96 -1.87
C THR A 3 -32.90 -32.60 -3.36
N ASN A 4 -33.98 -31.94 -3.78
CA ASN A 4 -34.15 -31.50 -5.15
C ASN A 4 -33.19 -30.37 -5.54
N LYS A 5 -32.90 -29.44 -4.62
CA LYS A 5 -31.94 -28.35 -4.86
C LYS A 5 -30.51 -28.88 -5.02
N VAL A 6 -30.13 -29.87 -4.22
CA VAL A 6 -28.81 -30.50 -4.31
C VAL A 6 -28.64 -31.24 -5.65
N LEU A 7 -29.66 -32.00 -6.07
CA LEU A 7 -29.64 -32.68 -7.37
C LEU A 7 -29.59 -31.69 -8.55
N GLU A 8 -30.29 -30.57 -8.44
CA GLU A 8 -30.26 -29.53 -9.47
C GLU A 8 -28.87 -28.88 -9.57
N GLU A 9 -28.23 -28.57 -8.44
CA GLU A 9 -26.87 -28.00 -8.41
C GLU A 9 -25.84 -28.99 -8.98
N LEU A 10 -25.92 -30.27 -8.60
CA LEU A 10 -25.07 -31.32 -9.16
C LEU A 10 -25.21 -31.46 -10.68
N ASN A 11 -26.45 -31.45 -11.19
CA ASN A 11 -26.70 -31.48 -12.63
C ASN A 11 -26.12 -30.26 -13.37
N ARG A 12 -26.14 -29.07 -12.74
CA ARG A 12 -25.51 -27.87 -13.30
C ARG A 12 -23.98 -27.99 -13.29
N LEU A 13 -23.40 -28.56 -12.25
CA LEU A 13 -21.96 -28.79 -12.14
C LEU A 13 -21.47 -29.74 -13.23
N GLU A 14 -22.11 -30.90 -13.41
CA GLU A 14 -21.73 -31.86 -14.44
C GLU A 14 -21.79 -31.26 -15.85
N LYS A 15 -22.84 -30.48 -16.15
CA LYS A 15 -22.96 -29.78 -17.43
C LYS A 15 -21.88 -28.72 -17.60
N SER A 16 -21.59 -27.95 -16.55
CA SER A 16 -20.55 -26.92 -16.55
C SER A 16 -19.16 -27.54 -16.79
N ASP A 17 -18.85 -28.66 -16.15
CA ASP A 17 -17.58 -29.38 -16.28
C ASP A 17 -17.31 -29.80 -17.72
N GLY A 18 -18.33 -30.27 -18.45
CA GLY A 18 -18.20 -30.59 -19.88
C GLY A 18 -17.85 -29.40 -20.78
N PHE A 19 -18.21 -28.16 -20.40
CA PHE A 19 -17.79 -26.95 -21.10
C PHE A 19 -16.40 -26.48 -20.66
N THR A 20 -16.07 -26.63 -19.37
CA THR A 20 -14.74 -26.35 -18.81
C THR A 20 -13.68 -27.21 -19.48
N GLU A 21 -13.92 -28.51 -19.66
CA GLU A 21 -12.99 -29.42 -20.35
C GLU A 21 -12.78 -29.02 -21.83
N LYS A 22 -13.84 -28.60 -22.52
CA LYS A 22 -13.73 -28.06 -23.89
C LYS A 22 -12.89 -26.78 -23.92
N ALA A 23 -13.07 -25.91 -22.93
CA ALA A 23 -12.32 -24.67 -22.80
C ALA A 23 -10.82 -24.93 -22.58
N GLU A 24 -10.49 -25.86 -21.67
CA GLU A 24 -9.11 -26.28 -21.41
C GLU A 24 -8.45 -26.86 -22.66
N ASN A 25 -9.18 -27.68 -23.43
CA ASN A 25 -8.70 -28.22 -24.71
C ASN A 25 -8.44 -27.12 -25.76
N SER A 26 -9.31 -26.12 -25.86
CA SER A 26 -9.10 -24.97 -26.75
C SER A 26 -7.91 -24.12 -26.31
N MET A 27 -7.77 -23.88 -25.00
CA MET A 27 -6.65 -23.14 -24.42
C MET A 27 -5.31 -23.83 -24.65
N ALA A 28 -5.25 -25.16 -24.51
CA ALA A 28 -4.06 -25.97 -24.79
C ALA A 28 -3.62 -25.88 -26.26
N LYS A 29 -4.56 -25.63 -27.19
CA LYS A 29 -4.29 -25.40 -28.62
C LYS A 29 -3.92 -23.93 -28.94
N GLY A 30 -3.91 -23.05 -27.94
CA GLY A 30 -3.65 -21.62 -28.11
C GLY A 30 -4.86 -20.80 -28.58
N ASP A 31 -6.07 -21.38 -28.66
CA ASP A 31 -7.29 -20.67 -29.03
C ASP A 31 -7.96 -20.06 -27.78
N TYR A 32 -7.36 -18.97 -27.29
CA TYR A 32 -7.81 -18.28 -26.08
C TYR A 32 -9.17 -17.60 -26.22
N ILE A 33 -9.59 -17.24 -27.44
CA ILE A 33 -10.88 -16.60 -27.70
C ILE A 33 -12.00 -17.63 -27.55
N THR A 34 -11.86 -18.78 -28.21
CA THR A 34 -12.84 -19.88 -28.09
C THR A 34 -12.87 -20.42 -26.68
N ALA A 35 -11.72 -20.63 -26.04
CA ALA A 35 -11.63 -21.06 -24.64
C ALA A 35 -12.39 -20.10 -23.72
N THR A 36 -12.18 -18.78 -23.87
CA THR A 36 -12.89 -17.78 -23.08
C THR A 36 -14.41 -17.86 -23.27
N ARG A 37 -14.89 -18.05 -24.51
CA ARG A 37 -16.34 -18.23 -24.76
C ARG A 37 -16.89 -19.46 -24.06
N GLN A 38 -16.18 -20.60 -24.15
CA GLN A 38 -16.59 -21.86 -23.53
C GLN A 38 -16.60 -21.77 -21.99
N TYR A 39 -15.63 -21.10 -21.38
CA TYR A 39 -15.65 -20.81 -19.95
C TYR A 39 -16.85 -19.92 -19.54
N ARG A 40 -17.22 -18.93 -20.35
CA ARG A 40 -18.41 -18.10 -20.09
C ARG A 40 -19.71 -18.89 -20.23
N GLU A 41 -19.76 -19.86 -21.14
CA GLU A 41 -20.89 -20.79 -21.26
C GLU A 41 -21.00 -21.68 -20.02
N ALA A 42 -19.89 -22.25 -19.54
CA ALA A 42 -19.83 -22.99 -18.28
C ALA A 42 -20.36 -22.15 -17.10
N MET A 43 -19.87 -20.90 -16.98
CA MET A 43 -20.34 -19.96 -15.95
C MET A 43 -21.84 -19.67 -16.05
N SER A 44 -22.36 -19.49 -17.27
CA SER A 44 -23.78 -19.18 -17.49
C SER A 44 -24.68 -20.35 -17.11
N ILE A 45 -24.21 -21.60 -17.26
CA ILE A 45 -24.92 -22.80 -16.79
C ILE A 45 -25.01 -22.79 -15.26
N MET A 46 -23.94 -22.41 -14.58
CA MET A 46 -23.90 -22.37 -13.11
C MET A 46 -24.70 -21.21 -12.53
N MET A 47 -24.53 -20.03 -13.09
CA MET A 47 -25.03 -18.77 -12.52
C MET A 47 -26.28 -18.24 -13.22
N GLY A 48 -26.68 -18.79 -14.36
CA GLY A 48 -27.74 -18.23 -15.21
C GLY A 48 -27.23 -17.11 -16.12
N GLU A 49 -27.91 -16.94 -17.26
CA GLU A 49 -27.47 -16.07 -18.38
C GLU A 49 -27.37 -14.59 -18.03
N ASN A 50 -28.17 -14.11 -17.08
CA ASN A 50 -28.20 -12.70 -16.68
C ASN A 50 -27.08 -12.31 -15.69
N TRP A 51 -26.18 -13.24 -15.37
CA TRP A 51 -25.12 -13.00 -14.37
C TRP A 51 -23.80 -12.57 -15.02
N GLU A 52 -23.44 -11.30 -14.85
CA GLU A 52 -22.22 -10.72 -15.43
C GLU A 52 -21.07 -10.67 -14.41
N VAL A 53 -20.07 -11.54 -14.57
CA VAL A 53 -18.80 -11.48 -13.83
C VAL A 53 -17.74 -10.85 -14.73
N PRO A 54 -16.86 -9.95 -14.23
CA PRO A 54 -16.70 -9.47 -12.84
C PRO A 54 -17.44 -8.15 -12.55
N GLU A 55 -18.54 -7.86 -13.25
CA GLU A 55 -19.17 -6.53 -13.24
C GLU A 55 -20.31 -6.40 -12.22
N TRP A 56 -21.13 -7.44 -12.07
CA TRP A 56 -22.29 -7.48 -11.16
C TRP A 56 -21.91 -7.13 -9.72
N SER A 57 -20.84 -7.73 -9.23
CA SER A 57 -20.31 -7.57 -7.88
C SER A 57 -19.78 -6.16 -7.60
N ARG A 58 -19.47 -5.34 -8.62
CA ARG A 58 -18.99 -3.98 -8.39
C ARG A 58 -20.01 -3.07 -7.69
N LYS A 59 -21.32 -3.32 -7.83
CA LYS A 59 -22.35 -2.50 -7.18
C LYS A 59 -22.28 -2.63 -5.65
N ASP A 60 -22.16 -3.86 -5.15
CA ASP A 60 -22.20 -4.16 -3.72
C ASP A 60 -20.81 -4.36 -3.09
N GLY A 61 -19.74 -4.27 -3.89
CA GLY A 61 -18.36 -4.41 -3.44
C GLY A 61 -17.91 -5.88 -3.49
N VAL A 62 -17.57 -6.47 -2.35
CA VAL A 62 -17.18 -7.89 -2.24
C VAL A 62 -18.37 -8.77 -1.81
N THR A 63 -19.36 -8.21 -1.14
CA THR A 63 -20.52 -8.98 -0.65
C THR A 63 -21.47 -9.30 -1.80
N THR A 64 -21.85 -10.57 -1.95
CA THR A 64 -22.76 -11.02 -3.00
C THR A 64 -23.64 -12.15 -2.44
N PRO A 65 -24.96 -11.94 -2.26
CA PRO A 65 -25.87 -12.95 -1.73
C PRO A 65 -25.80 -14.27 -2.51
N LYS A 66 -25.69 -14.18 -3.83
CA LYS A 66 -25.61 -15.35 -4.71
C LYS A 66 -24.37 -16.22 -4.48
N TYR A 67 -23.24 -15.64 -4.09
CA TYR A 67 -22.04 -16.42 -3.75
C TYR A 67 -22.17 -17.07 -2.37
N ALA A 68 -22.89 -16.45 -1.44
CA ALA A 68 -23.16 -17.02 -0.14
C ALA A 68 -24.10 -18.24 -0.19
N GLU A 69 -24.85 -18.42 -1.28
CA GLU A 69 -25.74 -19.56 -1.50
C GLU A 69 -25.04 -20.77 -2.16
N LEU A 70 -23.82 -20.61 -2.65
CA LEU A 70 -23.10 -21.68 -3.37
C LEU A 70 -22.57 -22.75 -2.42
N SER A 71 -22.69 -24.01 -2.84
CA SER A 71 -21.94 -25.11 -2.22
C SER A 71 -20.43 -24.93 -2.45
N ILE A 72 -19.60 -25.55 -1.60
CA ILE A 72 -18.13 -25.54 -1.78
C ILE A 72 -17.72 -26.07 -3.18
N PRO A 73 -18.26 -27.20 -3.68
CA PRO A 73 -17.96 -27.66 -5.04
C PRO A 73 -18.31 -26.63 -6.12
N ALA A 74 -19.48 -25.98 -6.04
CA ALA A 74 -19.87 -24.96 -7.01
C ALA A 74 -19.01 -23.70 -6.92
N ASN A 75 -18.64 -23.29 -5.72
CA ASN A 75 -17.71 -22.19 -5.51
C ASN A 75 -16.36 -22.49 -6.18
N VAL A 76 -15.80 -23.69 -5.96
CA VAL A 76 -14.53 -24.10 -6.57
C VAL A 76 -14.62 -24.19 -8.09
N ALA A 77 -15.70 -24.75 -8.64
CA ALA A 77 -15.89 -24.80 -10.09
C ALA A 77 -15.90 -23.38 -10.71
N LEU A 78 -16.57 -22.41 -10.07
CA LEU A 78 -16.50 -21.01 -10.52
C LEU A 78 -15.10 -20.41 -10.39
N MET A 79 -14.36 -20.72 -9.32
CA MET A 79 -12.98 -20.27 -9.18
C MET A 79 -12.10 -20.81 -10.32
N GLN A 80 -12.28 -22.07 -10.71
CA GLN A 80 -11.56 -22.69 -11.83
C GLN A 80 -11.91 -22.04 -13.17
N ILE A 81 -13.20 -21.76 -13.42
CA ILE A 81 -13.64 -21.03 -14.60
C ILE A 81 -13.02 -19.62 -14.63
N CYS A 82 -13.04 -18.90 -13.51
CA CYS A 82 -12.44 -17.57 -13.41
C CYS A 82 -10.92 -17.60 -13.67
N ASN A 83 -10.21 -18.60 -13.15
CA ASN A 83 -8.79 -18.81 -13.44
C ASN A 83 -8.55 -19.05 -14.93
N GLY A 84 -9.34 -19.92 -15.58
CA GLY A 84 -9.21 -20.21 -17.00
C GLY A 84 -9.44 -18.99 -17.89
N VAL A 85 -10.45 -18.17 -17.56
CA VAL A 85 -10.68 -16.89 -18.25
C VAL A 85 -9.51 -15.93 -18.00
N ALA A 86 -9.05 -15.80 -16.76
CA ALA A 86 -7.92 -14.93 -16.43
C ALA A 86 -6.66 -15.31 -17.21
N GLU A 87 -6.35 -16.61 -17.29
CA GLU A 87 -5.21 -17.12 -18.05
C GLU A 87 -5.35 -16.84 -19.54
N CYS A 88 -6.52 -17.10 -20.15
CA CYS A 88 -6.77 -16.78 -21.54
C CYS A 88 -6.57 -15.28 -21.84
N ARG A 89 -7.08 -14.39 -20.98
CA ARG A 89 -6.93 -12.93 -21.11
C ARG A 89 -5.49 -12.50 -20.96
N TRP A 90 -4.76 -13.08 -20.01
CA TRP A 90 -3.35 -12.83 -19.78
C TRP A 90 -2.50 -13.24 -21.00
N LYS A 91 -2.64 -14.48 -21.47
CA LYS A 91 -1.87 -15.02 -22.61
C LYS A 91 -2.15 -14.24 -23.89
N LEU A 92 -3.41 -13.93 -24.16
CA LEU A 92 -3.77 -13.14 -25.34
C LEU A 92 -3.25 -11.70 -25.25
N GLY A 93 -3.32 -11.07 -24.08
CA GLY A 93 -2.73 -9.75 -23.85
C GLY A 93 -1.22 -9.74 -24.09
N ASP A 94 -0.52 -10.79 -23.64
CA ASP A 94 0.93 -10.93 -23.85
C ASP A 94 1.27 -11.15 -25.34
N LEU A 95 0.48 -11.93 -26.07
CA LEU A 95 0.65 -12.14 -27.51
C LEU A 95 0.41 -10.88 -28.36
N LEU A 96 -0.62 -10.10 -28.02
CA LEU A 96 -0.99 -8.89 -28.78
C LEU A 96 -0.12 -7.68 -28.43
N GLY A 97 0.50 -7.66 -27.25
CA GLY A 97 1.31 -6.56 -26.75
C GLY A 97 0.58 -5.21 -26.79
N VAL A 98 1.31 -4.14 -27.11
CA VAL A 98 0.78 -2.76 -27.16
C VAL A 98 -0.26 -2.57 -28.28
N ARG A 99 -0.41 -3.50 -29.24
CA ARG A 99 -1.41 -3.40 -30.32
C ARG A 99 -2.84 -3.57 -29.80
N ALA A 100 -3.05 -4.28 -28.68
CA ALA A 100 -4.36 -4.47 -28.08
C ALA A 100 -4.98 -3.17 -27.52
N SER A 101 -4.17 -2.25 -26.99
CA SER A 101 -4.68 -1.03 -26.35
C SER A 101 -5.15 0.04 -27.36
N LYS A 102 -4.70 -0.03 -28.62
CA LYS A 102 -5.01 0.96 -29.66
C LYS A 102 -6.22 0.62 -30.53
N HIS A 103 -6.65 -0.64 -30.57
CA HIS A 103 -7.82 -1.06 -31.34
C HIS A 103 -9.03 -1.27 -30.43
N ARG A 104 -10.15 -0.59 -30.76
CA ARG A 104 -11.41 -0.65 -29.99
C ARG A 104 -11.92 -2.09 -29.76
N GLN A 105 -11.62 -2.99 -30.70
CA GLN A 105 -12.00 -4.41 -30.68
C GLN A 105 -11.22 -5.25 -29.64
N PHE A 106 -10.03 -4.81 -29.20
CA PHE A 106 -9.19 -5.53 -28.23
C PHE A 106 -9.14 -4.86 -26.85
N ARG A 107 -9.96 -3.83 -26.63
CA ARG A 107 -10.01 -3.06 -25.38
C ARG A 107 -10.41 -3.91 -24.15
N ASP A 108 -11.09 -5.03 -24.38
CA ASP A 108 -11.50 -6.01 -23.37
C ASP A 108 -10.50 -7.17 -23.18
N LEU A 109 -9.36 -7.16 -23.88
CA LEU A 109 -8.35 -8.23 -23.88
C LEU A 109 -7.05 -7.73 -23.26
N THR A 110 -7.14 -7.22 -22.03
CA THR A 110 -6.05 -6.53 -21.32
C THR A 110 -5.66 -7.23 -20.03
N PHE A 111 -4.45 -6.93 -19.55
CA PHE A 111 -3.98 -7.36 -18.23
C PHE A 111 -4.94 -6.93 -17.11
N LYS A 112 -5.60 -5.77 -17.26
CA LYS A 112 -6.63 -5.31 -16.33
C LYS A 112 -7.78 -6.30 -16.21
N GLN A 113 -8.24 -6.87 -17.32
CA GLN A 113 -9.33 -7.84 -17.28
C GLN A 113 -8.89 -9.13 -16.59
N ALA A 114 -7.69 -9.65 -16.89
CA ALA A 114 -7.16 -10.82 -16.19
C ALA A 114 -7.11 -10.62 -14.66
N LEU A 115 -6.64 -9.46 -14.20
CA LEU A 115 -6.62 -9.11 -12.77
C LEU A 115 -8.04 -9.00 -12.16
N ASN A 116 -9.03 -8.50 -12.90
CA ASN A 116 -10.42 -8.46 -12.41
C ASN A 116 -11.00 -9.86 -12.18
N TRP A 117 -10.68 -10.83 -13.05
CA TRP A 117 -11.10 -12.23 -12.90
C TRP A 117 -10.40 -12.91 -11.73
N ILE A 118 -9.12 -12.62 -11.51
CA ILE A 118 -8.37 -13.10 -10.33
C ILE A 118 -8.94 -12.52 -9.04
N GLU A 119 -9.34 -11.25 -9.03
CA GLU A 119 -10.02 -10.65 -7.89
C GLU A 119 -11.34 -11.38 -7.59
N GLU A 120 -12.07 -11.83 -8.61
CA GLU A 120 -13.27 -12.65 -8.40
C GLU A 120 -12.96 -14.00 -7.73
N VAL A 121 -11.84 -14.64 -8.09
CA VAL A 121 -11.40 -15.86 -7.41
C VAL A 121 -11.13 -15.59 -5.93
N ALA A 122 -10.58 -14.43 -5.58
CA ALA A 122 -10.38 -14.05 -4.18
C ALA A 122 -11.69 -13.85 -3.42
N ILE A 123 -12.70 -13.30 -4.08
CA ILE A 123 -14.02 -13.07 -3.51
C ILE A 123 -14.76 -14.39 -3.32
N LEU A 124 -14.76 -15.26 -4.32
CA LEU A 124 -15.31 -16.62 -4.22
C LEU A 124 -14.65 -17.41 -3.07
N TYR A 125 -13.31 -17.38 -2.98
CA TYR A 125 -12.57 -18.02 -1.89
C TYR A 125 -12.99 -17.48 -0.52
N GLN A 126 -13.19 -16.17 -0.40
CA GLN A 126 -13.66 -15.56 0.84
C GLN A 126 -15.09 -15.97 1.21
N HIS A 127 -16.01 -16.05 0.23
CA HIS A 127 -17.36 -16.57 0.45
C HIS A 127 -17.37 -18.03 0.86
N ALA A 128 -16.48 -18.86 0.28
CA ALA A 128 -16.31 -20.25 0.70
C ALA A 128 -15.91 -20.34 2.19
N HIS A 129 -14.99 -19.48 2.64
CA HIS A 129 -14.62 -19.39 4.06
C HIS A 129 -15.79 -18.99 4.95
N TYR A 130 -16.54 -17.95 4.56
CA TYR A 130 -17.70 -17.50 5.34
C TYR A 130 -18.84 -18.52 5.43
N ALA A 131 -18.97 -19.39 4.44
CA ALA A 131 -19.92 -20.50 4.48
C ALA A 131 -19.53 -21.58 5.50
N ILE A 132 -18.25 -21.65 5.88
CA ILE A 132 -17.72 -22.62 6.85
C ILE A 132 -17.75 -22.01 8.25
N ASP A 133 -17.09 -20.86 8.44
CA ASP A 133 -16.97 -20.19 9.73
C ASP A 133 -16.62 -18.70 9.55
N ILE A 134 -17.16 -17.85 10.43
CA ILE A 134 -16.79 -16.43 10.51
C ILE A 134 -15.85 -16.29 11.71
N ALA A 135 -14.55 -16.32 11.44
CA ALA A 135 -13.53 -16.03 12.46
C ALA A 135 -12.53 -14.95 12.00
N LEU A 136 -11.64 -14.57 12.91
CA LEU A 136 -10.53 -13.67 12.61
C LEU A 136 -9.67 -14.22 11.47
N PRO A 137 -9.13 -13.35 10.60
CA PRO A 137 -8.61 -13.76 9.30
C PRO A 137 -7.28 -14.54 9.35
N TRP A 138 -6.60 -14.54 10.50
CA TRP A 138 -5.42 -15.39 10.76
C TRP A 138 -5.76 -16.77 11.33
N ARG A 139 -7.04 -17.07 11.61
CA ARG A 139 -7.45 -18.42 12.00
C ARG A 139 -7.25 -19.36 10.81
N LEU A 140 -6.60 -20.49 11.06
CA LEU A 140 -6.45 -21.54 10.06
C LEU A 140 -7.77 -22.31 9.95
N TYR A 141 -8.27 -22.45 8.73
CA TYR A 141 -9.39 -23.34 8.41
C TYR A 141 -8.89 -24.47 7.52
N ASP A 142 -9.21 -25.69 7.91
CA ASP A 142 -8.96 -26.86 7.09
C ASP A 142 -10.30 -27.36 6.52
N VAL A 143 -10.40 -27.29 5.20
CA VAL A 143 -11.47 -27.94 4.45
C VAL A 143 -10.82 -29.12 3.77
N GLU A 144 -11.36 -30.32 3.94
CA GLU A 144 -10.92 -31.53 3.21
C GLU A 144 -11.40 -31.48 1.75
N TYR A 145 -11.11 -30.38 1.04
CA TYR A 145 -11.44 -30.17 -0.35
C TYR A 145 -10.23 -29.58 -1.10
N PRO A 146 -9.26 -30.42 -1.52
CA PRO A 146 -7.98 -29.95 -2.05
C PRO A 146 -8.09 -29.00 -3.24
N LYS A 147 -9.10 -29.20 -4.10
CA LYS A 147 -9.35 -28.37 -5.29
C LYS A 147 -9.58 -26.89 -4.96
N LEU A 148 -10.08 -26.56 -3.75
CA LEU A 148 -10.24 -25.17 -3.29
C LEU A 148 -8.88 -24.45 -3.23
N TYR A 149 -7.89 -25.12 -2.64
CA TYR A 149 -6.55 -24.59 -2.49
C TYR A 149 -5.78 -24.59 -3.82
N GLU A 150 -6.02 -25.59 -4.67
CA GLU A 150 -5.45 -25.63 -6.02
C GLU A 150 -5.92 -24.42 -6.85
N ALA A 151 -7.24 -24.16 -6.87
CA ALA A 151 -7.79 -23.01 -7.56
C ALA A 151 -7.25 -21.67 -6.99
N ARG A 152 -7.08 -21.58 -5.67
CA ARG A 152 -6.48 -20.41 -5.03
C ARG A 152 -5.00 -20.22 -5.40
N ALA A 153 -4.22 -21.30 -5.39
CA ALA A 153 -2.80 -21.28 -5.75
C ALA A 153 -2.60 -20.89 -7.23
N THR A 154 -3.42 -21.43 -8.13
CA THR A 154 -3.42 -21.06 -9.56
C THR A 154 -3.66 -19.56 -9.75
N ALA A 155 -4.67 -18.99 -9.07
CA ALA A 155 -4.96 -17.56 -9.14
C ALA A 155 -3.77 -16.70 -8.68
N HIS A 156 -3.11 -17.11 -7.59
CA HIS A 156 -1.91 -16.44 -7.10
C HIS A 156 -0.75 -16.51 -8.09
N THR A 157 -0.49 -17.67 -8.70
CA THR A 157 0.57 -17.83 -9.70
C THR A 157 0.33 -16.97 -10.94
N ILE A 158 -0.90 -16.95 -11.49
CA ILE A 158 -1.25 -16.09 -12.64
C ILE A 158 -1.09 -14.62 -12.26
N ALA A 159 -1.59 -14.20 -11.10
CA ALA A 159 -1.48 -12.82 -10.64
C ALA A 159 -0.03 -12.36 -10.52
N ALA A 160 0.82 -13.21 -9.93
CA ALA A 160 2.21 -12.89 -9.72
C ALA A 160 2.97 -12.69 -11.03
N ASP A 161 2.70 -13.52 -12.04
CA ASP A 161 3.31 -13.39 -13.37
C ASP A 161 2.86 -12.10 -14.08
N ILE A 162 1.57 -11.74 -13.96
CA ILE A 162 1.05 -10.46 -14.46
C ILE A 162 1.75 -9.29 -13.76
N PHE A 163 1.84 -9.30 -12.43
CA PHE A 163 2.46 -8.21 -11.67
C PHE A 163 3.95 -8.07 -11.99
N MET A 164 4.69 -9.16 -12.16
CA MET A 164 6.09 -9.09 -12.61
C MET A 164 6.23 -8.46 -13.99
N LYS A 165 5.36 -8.81 -14.94
CA LYS A 165 5.36 -8.20 -16.27
C LYS A 165 5.09 -6.70 -16.23
N LEU A 166 4.23 -6.25 -15.30
CA LEU A 166 3.95 -4.84 -15.06
C LEU A 166 5.07 -4.11 -14.31
N GLY A 167 6.10 -4.83 -13.82
CA GLY A 167 7.14 -4.24 -12.97
C GLY A 167 6.73 -4.04 -11.51
N HIS A 168 5.59 -4.58 -11.10
CA HIS A 168 5.10 -4.52 -9.73
C HIS A 168 5.69 -5.68 -8.91
N THR A 169 6.96 -5.55 -8.53
CA THR A 169 7.68 -6.63 -7.83
C THR A 169 7.10 -6.95 -6.44
N ALA A 170 6.51 -5.96 -5.75
CA ALA A 170 5.92 -6.17 -4.42
C ALA A 170 4.71 -7.13 -4.45
N ALA A 171 3.72 -6.84 -5.31
CA ALA A 171 2.56 -7.71 -5.46
C ALA A 171 2.92 -9.08 -6.02
N ALA A 172 3.89 -9.17 -6.94
CA ALA A 172 4.37 -10.46 -7.40
C ALA A 172 4.97 -11.33 -6.28
N ALA A 173 5.92 -10.77 -5.51
CA ALA A 173 6.55 -11.46 -4.38
C ALA A 173 5.50 -11.88 -3.34
N HIS A 174 4.56 -11.00 -3.02
CA HIS A 174 3.46 -11.31 -2.11
C HIS A 174 2.59 -12.47 -2.61
N ARG A 175 2.18 -12.47 -3.88
CA ARG A 175 1.32 -13.51 -4.44
C ARG A 175 2.03 -14.87 -4.51
N TRP A 176 3.33 -14.91 -4.84
CA TRP A 176 4.11 -16.14 -4.73
C TRP A 176 4.28 -16.61 -3.28
N SER A 177 4.48 -15.69 -2.32
CA SER A 177 4.52 -16.02 -0.89
C SER A 177 3.22 -16.68 -0.41
N GLU A 178 2.07 -16.11 -0.76
CA GLU A 178 0.76 -16.68 -0.42
C GLU A 178 0.55 -18.07 -1.03
N ALA A 179 0.91 -18.26 -2.31
CA ALA A 179 0.85 -19.57 -2.95
C ALA A 179 1.73 -20.60 -2.22
N SER A 180 2.93 -20.18 -1.79
CA SER A 180 3.86 -21.04 -1.05
C SER A 180 3.35 -21.41 0.35
N THR A 181 2.69 -20.48 1.02
CA THR A 181 2.10 -20.71 2.34
C THR A 181 1.01 -21.77 2.26
N LEU A 182 0.25 -21.83 1.15
CA LEU A 182 -0.70 -22.93 0.93
C LEU A 182 -0.01 -24.29 0.81
N VAL A 183 1.13 -24.38 0.10
CA VAL A 183 1.91 -25.62 -0.04
C VAL A 183 2.44 -26.08 1.33
N VAL A 184 3.06 -25.17 2.08
CA VAL A 184 3.66 -25.44 3.39
C VAL A 184 2.61 -25.85 4.41
N LYS A 185 1.52 -25.09 4.54
CA LYS A 185 0.46 -25.39 5.52
C LYS A 185 -0.28 -26.69 5.25
N ARG A 186 -0.25 -27.19 4.01
CA ARG A 186 -0.88 -28.44 3.60
C ARG A 186 0.09 -29.59 3.40
N GLN A 187 1.31 -29.49 3.93
CA GLN A 187 2.26 -30.60 3.88
C GLN A 187 1.66 -31.85 4.55
N GLY A 188 1.70 -32.98 3.84
CA GLY A 188 1.13 -34.25 4.33
C GLY A 188 -0.39 -34.40 4.17
N MET A 189 -1.10 -33.39 3.65
CA MET A 189 -2.55 -33.45 3.41
C MET A 189 -2.89 -33.91 1.98
N PRO A 190 -4.10 -34.45 1.73
CA PRO A 190 -4.56 -34.79 0.38
C PRO A 190 -4.43 -33.61 -0.61
N GLY A 191 -3.99 -33.92 -1.84
CA GLY A 191 -3.77 -32.93 -2.90
C GLY A 191 -2.48 -32.10 -2.78
N HIS A 192 -1.66 -32.29 -1.74
CA HIS A 192 -0.37 -31.59 -1.60
C HIS A 192 0.54 -31.74 -2.83
N ALA A 193 0.64 -32.94 -3.42
CA ALA A 193 1.45 -33.17 -4.61
C ALA A 193 0.99 -32.31 -5.80
N ARG A 194 -0.32 -32.11 -5.94
CA ARG A 194 -0.89 -31.26 -6.99
C ARG A 194 -0.60 -29.79 -6.71
N LEU A 195 -0.78 -29.32 -5.47
CA LEU A 195 -0.39 -27.97 -5.06
C LEU A 195 1.09 -27.68 -5.35
N ASN A 196 1.97 -28.62 -4.99
CA ASN A 196 3.41 -28.49 -5.22
C ASN A 196 3.78 -28.44 -6.72
N SER A 197 2.96 -29.03 -7.60
CA SER A 197 3.14 -28.93 -9.05
C SER A 197 2.69 -27.59 -9.65
N ILE A 198 1.77 -26.87 -8.98
CA ILE A 198 1.24 -25.57 -9.42
C ILE A 198 2.20 -24.43 -9.01
N VAL A 199 2.85 -24.56 -7.85
CA VAL A 199 3.66 -23.50 -7.25
C VAL A 199 5.14 -23.72 -7.56
N ASP A 200 5.71 -22.84 -8.39
CA ASP A 200 7.15 -22.84 -8.67
C ASP A 200 7.92 -22.18 -7.51
N LEU A 201 8.46 -23.00 -6.61
CA LEU A 201 9.22 -22.53 -5.45
C LEU A 201 10.48 -21.74 -5.84
N THR A 202 11.03 -21.94 -7.05
CA THR A 202 12.22 -21.19 -7.49
C THR A 202 11.94 -19.71 -7.70
N LYS A 203 10.70 -19.35 -8.07
CA LYS A 203 10.27 -17.96 -8.21
C LYS A 203 10.26 -17.24 -6.85
N ILE A 204 9.93 -17.94 -5.76
CA ILE A 204 9.93 -17.38 -4.41
C ILE A 204 11.35 -17.00 -4.00
N PHE A 205 12.30 -17.93 -4.14
CA PHE A 205 13.71 -17.68 -3.80
C PHE A 205 14.28 -16.51 -4.61
N LYS A 206 13.96 -16.44 -5.91
CA LYS A 206 14.33 -15.29 -6.74
C LYS A 206 13.68 -14.00 -6.26
N SER A 207 12.40 -14.05 -5.85
CA SER A 207 11.66 -12.87 -5.40
C SER A 207 12.17 -12.30 -4.08
N MET A 208 12.68 -13.15 -3.17
CA MET A 208 13.29 -12.71 -1.91
C MET A 208 14.53 -11.84 -2.15
N GLY A 209 15.25 -12.06 -3.25
CA GLY A 209 16.38 -11.22 -3.64
C GLY A 209 16.01 -9.84 -4.17
N LEU A 210 14.73 -9.59 -4.46
CA LEU A 210 14.28 -8.32 -5.03
C LEU A 210 14.15 -7.24 -3.96
N ARG A 211 14.17 -5.99 -4.42
CA ARG A 211 13.59 -4.87 -3.69
C ARG A 211 12.35 -4.36 -4.41
N HIS A 212 11.59 -3.47 -3.78
CA HIS A 212 10.25 -3.12 -4.23
C HIS A 212 10.04 -1.59 -4.28
N PRO A 213 10.15 -0.95 -5.46
CA PRO A 213 10.44 -1.53 -6.77
C PRO A 213 11.88 -2.02 -6.90
N ASP A 214 12.13 -2.99 -7.79
CA ASP A 214 13.49 -3.49 -7.98
C ASP A 214 14.30 -2.59 -8.90
N LEU A 215 15.49 -2.20 -8.46
CA LEU A 215 16.32 -1.21 -9.15
C LEU A 215 16.75 -1.66 -10.55
N SER A 216 16.92 -2.96 -10.76
CA SER A 216 17.33 -3.53 -12.03
C SER A 216 16.25 -3.40 -13.11
N LEU A 217 14.98 -3.31 -12.69
CA LEU A 217 13.83 -3.26 -13.58
C LEU A 217 13.40 -1.84 -13.91
N ILE A 218 13.57 -0.90 -12.97
CA ILE A 218 12.99 0.46 -13.06
C ILE A 218 13.33 1.21 -14.34
N THR A 219 14.52 1.04 -14.92
CA THR A 219 14.94 1.72 -16.15
C THR A 219 14.30 1.12 -17.41
N GLN A 220 13.81 -0.11 -17.32
CA GLN A 220 13.21 -0.86 -18.43
C GLN A 220 11.68 -0.80 -18.41
N LEU A 221 11.09 -0.31 -17.31
CA LEU A 221 9.63 -0.23 -17.20
C LEU A 221 9.04 0.75 -18.23
N GLU A 222 7.98 0.31 -18.88
CA GLU A 222 7.17 1.06 -19.83
C GLU A 222 5.69 0.93 -19.47
N ILE A 223 4.88 1.88 -19.95
CA ILE A 223 3.43 1.81 -19.80
C ILE A 223 2.88 0.81 -20.81
N THR A 224 2.63 -0.41 -20.35
CA THR A 224 2.02 -1.48 -21.16
C THR A 224 0.50 -1.36 -21.21
N ASP A 225 -0.11 -0.89 -20.11
CA ASP A 225 -1.54 -0.63 -19.98
C ASP A 225 -1.77 0.65 -19.15
N ALA A 226 -2.32 1.69 -19.79
CA ALA A 226 -2.61 2.97 -19.16
C ALA A 226 -3.70 2.90 -18.07
N ALA A 227 -4.50 1.82 -18.07
CA ALA A 227 -5.48 1.56 -17.02
C ALA A 227 -4.86 0.92 -15.77
N LEU A 228 -3.59 0.51 -15.83
CA LEU A 228 -2.84 -0.14 -14.74
C LEU A 228 -1.60 0.63 -14.30
N SER A 229 -1.15 1.58 -15.12
CA SER A 229 0.05 2.36 -14.85
C SER A 229 0.01 3.74 -15.48
N LEU A 230 0.74 4.67 -14.90
CA LEU A 230 0.98 6.01 -15.42
C LEU A 230 2.42 6.44 -15.11
N ARG A 231 2.89 7.52 -15.71
CA ARG A 231 4.23 8.05 -15.44
C ARG A 231 4.22 9.01 -14.25
N GLY A 232 5.35 9.14 -13.59
CA GLY A 232 5.58 10.18 -12.59
C GLY A 232 7.07 10.43 -12.34
N SER A 233 7.35 11.40 -11.48
CA SER A 233 8.69 11.78 -11.05
C SER A 233 8.68 12.21 -9.59
N TRP A 234 9.69 11.77 -8.85
CA TRP A 234 9.96 12.22 -7.48
C TRP A 234 11.10 13.23 -7.49
N LYS A 235 10.79 14.48 -7.15
CA LYS A 235 11.75 15.58 -7.10
C LYS A 235 12.14 15.83 -5.64
N LYS A 236 13.43 15.63 -5.32
CA LYS A 236 13.93 15.97 -3.99
C LYS A 236 13.89 17.48 -3.80
N VAL A 237 13.16 17.92 -2.79
CA VAL A 237 13.02 19.34 -2.46
C VAL A 237 14.24 19.77 -1.64
N PRO A 238 14.99 20.82 -2.05
CA PRO A 238 16.05 21.37 -1.22
C PRO A 238 15.46 21.89 0.09
N CYS A 239 15.90 21.32 1.21
CA CYS A 239 15.50 21.73 2.55
C CYS A 239 16.69 22.45 3.21
N PRO A 240 16.47 23.52 4.00
CA PRO A 240 17.52 24.21 4.73
C PRO A 240 18.28 23.24 5.62
N LYS A 241 19.57 23.03 5.33
CA LYS A 241 20.45 22.20 6.16
C LYS A 241 21.23 23.01 7.20
N SER A 242 21.20 24.33 7.11
CA SER A 242 22.00 25.26 7.91
C SER A 242 21.11 26.21 8.70
N GLY A 243 21.17 26.11 10.03
CA GLY A 243 20.39 26.88 11.01
C GLY A 243 20.34 26.13 12.34
N ARG A 244 20.19 26.83 13.48
CA ARG A 244 20.07 26.18 14.81
C ARG A 244 18.73 25.44 14.98
N LEU A 245 17.67 25.86 14.28
CA LEU A 245 16.32 25.32 14.40
C LEU A 245 15.96 24.45 13.19
N ARG A 246 15.55 23.21 13.44
CA ARG A 246 15.02 22.27 12.43
C ARG A 246 14.17 21.19 13.09
N ALA A 247 13.14 20.72 12.38
CA ALA A 247 12.38 19.54 12.80
C ALA A 247 13.25 18.27 12.83
N GLY A 248 14.27 18.18 11.96
CA GLY A 248 15.19 17.04 11.95
C GLY A 248 14.51 15.71 11.58
N SER A 249 15.26 14.61 11.70
CA SER A 249 14.82 13.32 11.21
C SER A 249 13.87 12.63 12.17
N ARG A 250 12.69 12.20 11.70
CA ARG A 250 11.66 11.63 12.58
C ARG A 250 10.71 10.64 11.89
N LEU A 251 10.11 9.79 12.71
CA LEU A 251 9.04 8.84 12.40
C LEU A 251 7.90 9.00 13.42
N GLY A 252 6.69 8.54 13.07
CA GLY A 252 5.50 8.58 13.94
C GLY A 252 5.08 9.98 14.40
N PHE A 253 5.42 11.03 13.64
CA PHE A 253 5.12 12.42 13.95
C PHE A 253 3.75 12.83 13.41
N SER A 254 3.11 13.85 13.97
CA SER A 254 1.93 14.47 13.35
C SER A 254 2.37 15.49 12.31
N SER A 255 1.64 15.58 11.18
CA SER A 255 1.86 16.63 10.20
C SER A 255 0.64 16.94 9.36
N PHE A 256 0.59 18.15 8.83
CA PHE A 256 -0.45 18.64 7.91
C PHE A 256 0.08 19.82 7.08
N ILE A 257 -0.66 20.20 6.03
CA ILE A 257 -0.39 21.41 5.25
C ILE A 257 -1.56 22.37 5.38
N TRP A 258 -1.26 23.64 5.65
CA TRP A 258 -2.23 24.73 5.64
C TRP A 258 -1.61 25.98 5.03
N LYS A 259 -2.27 26.62 4.05
CA LYS A 259 -1.77 27.81 3.35
C LYS A 259 -0.36 27.63 2.79
N SER A 260 -0.13 26.49 2.10
CA SER A 260 1.17 26.07 1.59
C SER A 260 2.32 26.08 2.64
N ARG A 261 2.00 25.88 3.91
CA ARG A 261 2.99 25.66 4.98
C ARG A 261 2.86 24.25 5.53
N LEU A 262 3.98 23.55 5.62
CA LEU A 262 4.09 22.24 6.24
C LEU A 262 4.26 22.39 7.74
N TYR A 263 3.39 21.76 8.52
CA TYR A 263 3.45 21.71 9.97
C TYR A 263 3.87 20.30 10.41
N ILE A 264 4.76 20.21 11.39
CA ILE A 264 5.29 18.95 11.93
C ILE A 264 5.40 19.07 13.44
N GLY A 265 4.82 18.11 14.17
CA GLY A 265 4.92 18.02 15.63
C GLY A 265 5.10 16.60 16.12
N GLY A 266 5.80 16.46 17.25
CA GLY A 266 6.00 15.16 17.89
C GLY A 266 6.82 14.15 17.08
N GLY A 267 6.63 12.87 17.37
CA GLY A 267 7.38 11.74 16.80
C GLY A 267 8.69 11.48 17.53
N MET A 268 9.58 10.69 16.92
CA MET A 268 10.88 10.38 17.52
C MET A 268 11.98 10.15 16.49
N LYS A 269 13.24 10.19 16.94
CA LYS A 269 14.38 9.64 16.18
C LYS A 269 14.48 8.15 16.43
N ASN A 270 14.85 7.41 15.38
CA ASN A 270 15.06 5.97 15.49
C ASN A 270 16.10 5.55 16.53
N GLN A 271 17.18 6.34 16.67
CA GLN A 271 18.27 6.06 17.61
C GLN A 271 17.80 6.04 19.07
N ASP A 272 16.61 6.59 19.34
CA ASP A 272 16.05 6.76 20.66
C ASP A 272 14.98 5.70 21.01
N LEU A 273 14.72 4.70 20.14
CA LEU A 273 13.75 3.60 20.41
C LEU A 273 14.01 2.91 21.76
N HIS A 274 15.28 2.72 22.11
CA HIS A 274 15.70 2.10 23.37
C HIS A 274 15.78 3.11 24.53
N GLU A 275 15.93 4.41 24.24
CA GLU A 275 16.08 5.47 25.24
C GLU A 275 14.76 6.22 25.54
N ARG A 276 13.67 5.88 24.83
CA ARG A 276 12.33 6.49 24.91
C ARG A 276 12.32 8.02 24.74
N LYS A 277 13.33 8.60 24.06
CA LYS A 277 13.35 10.03 23.78
C LYS A 277 12.46 10.31 22.57
N HIS A 278 11.41 11.07 22.82
CA HIS A 278 10.46 11.51 21.80
C HIS A 278 10.43 13.03 21.76
N TYR A 279 9.94 13.56 20.64
CA TYR A 279 9.74 14.97 20.45
C TYR A 279 8.40 15.40 20.99
N ARG A 280 8.36 16.61 21.55
CA ARG A 280 7.14 17.38 21.83
C ARG A 280 7.21 18.77 21.18
N ASP A 281 8.18 18.94 20.29
CA ASP A 281 8.39 20.15 19.52
C ASP A 281 7.30 20.29 18.45
N PHE A 282 7.12 21.52 17.98
CA PHE A 282 6.17 21.83 16.91
C PHE A 282 6.77 22.89 15.99
N PHE A 283 6.79 22.61 14.69
CA PHE A 283 7.46 23.44 13.70
C PHE A 283 6.59 23.67 12.47
N CYS A 284 6.85 24.75 11.74
CA CYS A 284 6.37 24.94 10.38
C CYS A 284 7.47 25.35 9.39
N LEU A 285 7.24 25.04 8.11
CA LEU A 285 8.08 25.40 6.97
C LEU A 285 7.21 25.93 5.82
N ASP A 286 7.58 27.07 5.25
CA ASP A 286 6.94 27.61 4.04
C ASP A 286 7.39 26.80 2.80
N LEU A 287 6.44 26.13 2.13
CA LEU A 287 6.74 25.25 0.99
C LEU A 287 7.03 26.00 -0.31
N ASN A 288 6.76 27.31 -0.35
CA ASN A 288 7.11 28.15 -1.50
C ASN A 288 8.52 28.73 -1.35
N LYS A 289 8.93 29.06 -0.12
CA LYS A 289 10.25 29.65 0.16
C LYS A 289 11.33 28.63 0.45
N LEU A 290 11.02 27.60 1.25
CA LEU A 290 11.93 26.53 1.66
C LEU A 290 13.25 27.06 2.25
N ASP A 291 13.19 28.18 2.98
CA ASP A 291 14.35 28.95 3.46
C ASP A 291 14.68 28.69 4.93
N ALA A 292 13.68 28.55 5.81
CA ALA A 292 13.89 28.25 7.23
C ALA A 292 12.70 27.54 7.90
N TRP A 293 13.01 26.68 8.86
CA TRP A 293 12.03 26.18 9.83
C TRP A 293 11.74 27.22 10.90
N ARG A 294 10.47 27.35 11.30
CA ARG A 294 10.03 28.19 12.41
C ARG A 294 9.41 27.33 13.51
N GLU A 295 9.90 27.50 14.72
CA GLU A 295 9.33 26.87 15.92
C GLU A 295 7.99 27.53 16.28
N LEU A 296 7.02 26.71 16.64
CA LEU A 296 5.70 27.10 17.11
C LEU A 296 5.60 26.86 18.62
N PRO A 297 4.61 27.43 19.31
CA PRO A 297 4.40 27.16 20.72
C PRO A 297 4.33 25.65 21.01
N PRO A 298 5.07 25.17 22.02
CA PRO A 298 5.16 23.76 22.33
C PRO A 298 3.81 23.19 22.79
N PHE A 299 3.66 21.87 22.65
CA PHE A 299 2.50 21.18 23.20
C PHE A 299 2.68 20.96 24.70
N ASP A 300 2.16 21.91 25.48
CA ASP A 300 2.43 22.07 26.92
C ASP A 300 1.68 21.10 27.85
N ILE A 301 0.79 20.26 27.32
CA ILE A 301 0.12 19.25 28.15
C ILE A 301 1.15 18.23 28.63
N PRO A 302 1.25 17.94 29.94
CA PRO A 302 2.20 16.97 30.46
C PRO A 302 2.02 15.58 29.84
N GLU A 303 3.12 14.88 29.57
CA GLU A 303 3.12 13.56 28.93
C GLU A 303 2.32 12.51 29.70
N HIS A 304 2.41 12.48 31.04
CA HIS A 304 1.64 11.55 31.86
C HIS A 304 0.12 11.76 31.74
N ILE A 305 -0.31 12.92 31.22
CA ILE A 305 -1.70 13.23 30.90
C ILE A 305 -1.97 12.90 29.43
N SER A 306 -1.24 13.51 28.48
CA SER A 306 -1.53 13.37 27.04
C SER A 306 -1.15 12.03 26.43
N GLY A 307 -0.27 11.27 27.10
CA GLY A 307 0.52 10.22 26.50
C GLY A 307 1.70 10.77 25.69
N ILE A 308 2.42 9.86 25.05
CA ILE A 308 3.53 10.15 24.14
C ILE A 308 2.94 10.66 22.82
N TRP A 309 3.43 11.81 22.32
CA TRP A 309 3.00 12.35 21.02
C TRP A 309 3.69 11.58 19.86
N LEU A 310 3.28 10.32 19.69
CA LEU A 310 3.82 9.37 18.72
C LEU A 310 2.66 8.57 18.12
N GLY A 311 2.62 8.44 16.80
CA GLY A 311 1.56 7.72 16.11
C GLY A 311 0.19 8.43 16.18
N HIS A 312 0.17 9.71 16.57
CA HIS A 312 -1.03 10.54 16.55
C HIS A 312 -1.15 11.31 15.25
N THR A 313 -2.38 11.50 14.79
CA THR A 313 -2.68 12.27 13.58
C THR A 313 -3.17 13.66 13.96
N MET A 314 -2.87 14.66 13.12
CA MET A 314 -3.51 15.98 13.20
C MET A 314 -4.22 16.29 11.89
N VAL A 315 -5.42 16.86 11.98
CA VAL A 315 -6.20 17.30 10.80
C VAL A 315 -6.66 18.74 10.95
N VAL A 316 -6.80 19.45 9.83
CA VAL A 316 -7.15 20.88 9.81
C VAL A 316 -8.60 21.07 9.41
N TYR A 317 -9.33 21.89 10.16
CA TYR A 317 -10.67 22.34 9.82
C TYR A 317 -10.89 23.77 10.33
N ASN A 318 -11.47 24.64 9.50
CA ASN A 318 -11.76 26.05 9.84
C ASN A 318 -10.62 26.80 10.56
N SER A 319 -9.39 26.72 10.02
CA SER A 319 -8.18 27.35 10.58
C SER A 319 -7.75 26.85 11.96
N LYS A 320 -8.24 25.69 12.39
CA LYS A 320 -7.79 24.98 13.60
C LYS A 320 -7.22 23.62 13.23
N ALA A 321 -6.14 23.22 13.88
CA ALA A 321 -5.57 21.89 13.76
C ALA A 321 -5.92 21.08 15.01
N TYR A 322 -6.50 19.90 14.82
CA TYR A 322 -7.03 19.06 15.89
C TYR A 322 -6.11 17.85 16.09
N LEU A 323 -5.70 17.63 17.34
CA LEU A 323 -4.90 16.49 17.80
C LEU A 323 -5.75 15.66 18.77
N PHE A 324 -5.95 14.39 18.44
CA PHE A 324 -6.63 13.44 19.30
C PHE A 324 -5.62 12.47 19.91
N THR A 325 -5.61 12.32 21.24
CA THR A 325 -4.63 11.44 21.91
C THR A 325 -5.28 10.22 22.56
N GLY A 326 -6.52 9.89 22.17
CA GLY A 326 -7.31 8.79 22.75
C GLY A 326 -8.03 9.13 24.05
N ARG A 327 -7.85 10.34 24.59
CA ARG A 327 -8.52 10.84 25.80
C ARG A 327 -9.93 11.36 25.47
N PRO A 328 -10.84 11.47 26.44
CA PRO A 328 -12.11 12.20 26.29
C PRO A 328 -11.91 13.73 26.24
N GLN A 329 -10.85 14.16 25.55
CA GLN A 329 -10.44 15.54 25.33
C GLN A 329 -9.90 15.67 23.91
N ILE A 330 -10.05 16.86 23.32
CA ILE A 330 -9.44 17.21 22.04
C ILE A 330 -8.50 18.40 22.23
N ASP A 331 -7.27 18.25 21.74
CA ASP A 331 -6.27 19.31 21.76
C ASP A 331 -6.33 20.06 20.44
N ILE A 332 -6.36 21.39 20.50
CA ILE A 332 -6.65 22.24 19.35
C ILE A 332 -5.58 23.32 19.27
N PHE A 333 -4.95 23.44 18.10
CA PHE A 333 -4.04 24.52 17.79
C PHE A 333 -4.72 25.51 16.85
N ASP A 334 -4.90 26.74 17.28
CA ASP A 334 -5.40 27.83 16.43
C ASP A 334 -4.30 28.26 15.46
N LEU A 335 -4.50 28.09 14.15
CA LEU A 335 -3.48 28.37 13.14
C LEU A 335 -3.28 29.86 12.86
N VAL A 336 -4.19 30.72 13.33
CA VAL A 336 -4.11 32.17 13.17
C VAL A 336 -3.51 32.81 14.41
N ALA A 337 -4.00 32.45 15.60
CA ALA A 337 -3.49 32.95 16.87
C ALA A 337 -2.20 32.24 17.31
N GLU A 338 -1.93 31.06 16.76
CA GLU A 338 -0.81 30.18 17.13
C GLU A 338 -0.82 29.78 18.61
N THR A 339 -2.00 29.46 19.14
CA THR A 339 -2.19 29.10 20.55
C THR A 339 -2.83 27.72 20.68
N TRP A 340 -2.41 26.97 21.71
CA TRP A 340 -3.04 25.71 22.10
C TRP A 340 -4.23 25.94 23.03
N GLU A 341 -5.30 25.19 22.81
CA GLU A 341 -6.39 25.01 23.76
C GLU A 341 -6.71 23.50 23.91
N CYS A 342 -7.26 23.10 25.05
CA CYS A 342 -7.75 21.74 25.28
C CYS A 342 -9.23 21.80 25.64
N ARG A 343 -10.05 20.98 24.99
CA ARG A 343 -11.50 20.94 25.22
C ARG A 343 -11.91 19.56 25.70
N TRP A 344 -12.74 19.53 26.75
CA TRP A 344 -13.42 18.31 27.16
C TRP A 344 -14.46 17.91 26.11
N THR A 345 -14.57 16.60 25.89
CA THR A 345 -15.54 15.99 24.98
C THR A 345 -16.37 14.97 25.74
N ALA A 346 -17.57 14.66 25.25
CA ALA A 346 -18.45 13.68 25.87
C ALA A 346 -18.99 12.69 24.83
N MET A 347 -19.38 11.50 25.27
CA MET A 347 -20.08 10.54 24.41
C MET A 347 -21.55 10.94 24.24
N GLU A 348 -22.10 10.66 23.06
CA GLU A 348 -23.51 10.79 22.74
C GLU A 348 -23.99 9.49 22.05
N PRO A 349 -24.90 8.72 22.69
CA PRO A 349 -25.50 8.98 24.01
C PRO A 349 -24.53 8.76 25.19
N GLU A 350 -24.78 9.44 26.32
CA GLU A 350 -23.88 9.48 27.50
C GLU A 350 -23.65 8.11 28.16
N ASN A 351 -24.55 7.15 27.94
CA ASN A 351 -24.45 5.79 28.47
C ASN A 351 -23.46 4.90 27.70
N VAL A 352 -22.91 5.37 26.58
CA VAL A 352 -21.87 4.64 25.84
C VAL A 352 -20.53 4.89 26.52
N PRO A 353 -19.82 3.84 26.99
CA PRO A 353 -18.53 4.01 27.63
C PRO A 353 -17.48 4.49 26.64
N TRP A 354 -16.47 5.20 27.16
CA TRP A 354 -15.29 5.56 26.37
C TRP A 354 -14.55 4.28 25.93
N PRO A 355 -14.27 4.08 24.63
CA PRO A 355 -13.80 2.78 24.14
C PRO A 355 -12.30 2.55 24.36
N TYR A 356 -11.51 3.60 24.58
CA TYR A 356 -10.06 3.49 24.69
C TYR A 356 -9.62 3.44 26.15
N THR A 357 -8.85 2.41 26.49
CA THR A 357 -8.26 2.30 27.83
C THR A 357 -6.86 2.89 27.87
N GLY A 358 -6.60 3.71 28.90
CA GLY A 358 -5.32 4.37 29.12
C GLY A 358 -4.95 5.46 28.09
N PRO A 359 -3.88 6.24 28.35
CA PRO A 359 -3.41 7.31 27.45
C PRO A 359 -2.48 6.77 26.35
N THR A 360 -2.82 5.65 25.73
CA THR A 360 -1.91 4.93 24.81
C THR A 360 -2.56 4.61 23.47
N LEU A 361 -3.61 5.33 23.07
CA LEU A 361 -4.14 5.16 21.71
C LEU A 361 -3.09 5.65 20.71
N MET A 362 -2.65 4.78 19.80
CA MET A 362 -1.64 5.09 18.79
C MET A 362 -2.03 4.45 17.46
N ASP A 363 -1.48 5.00 16.37
CA ASP A 363 -1.48 4.39 15.04
C ASP A 363 -2.89 4.16 14.45
N TYR A 364 -3.83 4.98 14.91
CA TYR A 364 -5.20 5.10 14.42
C TYR A 364 -5.24 6.00 13.16
N CYS A 365 -6.34 5.89 12.42
CA CYS A 365 -6.66 6.78 11.31
C CYS A 365 -7.53 7.94 11.79
N MET A 366 -7.27 9.16 11.33
CA MET A 366 -8.20 10.28 11.53
C MET A 366 -8.35 11.13 10.28
N GLN A 367 -9.60 11.46 9.95
CA GLN A 367 -9.96 12.32 8.84
C GLN A 367 -11.02 13.34 9.28
N VAL A 368 -11.18 14.42 8.51
CA VAL A 368 -12.22 15.42 8.76
C VAL A 368 -13.14 15.55 7.55
N TYR A 369 -14.45 15.64 7.82
CA TYR A 369 -15.46 15.88 6.82
C TYR A 369 -16.65 16.58 7.46
N ASP A 370 -17.15 17.63 6.80
CA ASP A 370 -18.36 18.37 7.18
C ASP A 370 -18.44 18.70 8.69
N GLY A 371 -17.40 19.37 9.20
CA GLY A 371 -17.34 19.78 10.60
C GLY A 371 -17.17 18.66 11.62
N CYS A 372 -16.80 17.46 11.17
CA CYS A 372 -16.71 16.30 12.05
C CYS A 372 -15.40 15.53 11.85
N LEU A 373 -14.76 15.13 12.96
CA LEU A 373 -13.61 14.23 12.93
C LEU A 373 -14.10 12.79 12.89
N TYR A 374 -13.50 11.95 12.06
CA TYR A 374 -13.74 10.51 12.00
C TYR A 374 -12.46 9.80 12.41
N VAL A 375 -12.53 8.96 13.45
CA VAL A 375 -11.40 8.22 14.02
C VAL A 375 -11.65 6.72 13.88
N PHE A 376 -10.69 5.99 13.32
CA PHE A 376 -10.80 4.55 13.12
C PHE A 376 -9.56 3.78 13.59
N GLY A 377 -9.79 2.69 14.32
CA GLY A 377 -8.78 1.70 14.68
C GLY A 377 -7.73 2.22 15.66
N GLY A 378 -6.51 1.70 15.54
CA GLY A 378 -5.40 1.98 16.46
C GLY A 378 -5.33 1.00 17.62
N GLY A 379 -4.18 0.96 18.29
CA GLY A 379 -3.93 0.13 19.47
C GLY A 379 -4.06 0.96 20.74
N HIS A 380 -4.62 0.39 21.80
CA HIS A 380 -4.74 1.02 23.12
C HIS A 380 -4.22 0.07 24.21
N MET A 381 -4.22 0.51 25.47
CA MET A 381 -3.45 -0.14 26.55
C MET A 381 -3.75 -1.64 26.66
N GLU A 382 -5.03 -2.00 26.67
CA GLU A 382 -5.48 -3.40 26.79
C GLU A 382 -5.63 -4.14 25.46
N CYS A 383 -5.44 -3.47 24.31
CA CYS A 383 -5.51 -4.09 23.00
C CYS A 383 -4.43 -3.54 22.05
N GLN A 384 -3.22 -4.05 22.21
CA GLN A 384 -2.07 -3.74 21.37
C GLN A 384 -2.19 -4.33 19.96
N LEU A 385 -3.02 -5.37 19.79
CA LEU A 385 -3.35 -5.96 18.49
C LEU A 385 -3.93 -4.91 17.52
N GLY A 386 -4.60 -3.89 18.06
CA GLY A 386 -5.43 -2.94 17.33
C GLY A 386 -6.91 -3.21 17.55
N CYS A 387 -7.73 -2.20 17.32
CA CYS A 387 -9.20 -2.29 17.34
C CYS A 387 -9.79 -1.90 15.98
N ASN A 388 -11.11 -1.99 15.82
CA ASN A 388 -11.83 -1.52 14.62
C ASN A 388 -12.92 -0.49 14.96
N VAL A 389 -12.82 0.15 16.14
CA VAL A 389 -13.71 1.23 16.56
C VAL A 389 -13.70 2.35 15.53
N LEU A 390 -14.88 2.73 15.05
CA LEU A 390 -15.13 3.95 14.27
C LEU A 390 -15.96 4.91 15.13
N MET A 391 -15.42 6.09 15.40
CA MET A 391 -16.16 7.16 16.07
C MET A 391 -16.13 8.46 15.27
N LYS A 392 -17.12 9.30 15.54
CA LYS A 392 -17.24 10.64 14.98
C LYS A 392 -17.29 11.68 16.10
N LEU A 393 -16.48 12.74 16.04
CA LEU A 393 -16.61 13.93 16.89
C LEU A 393 -17.24 15.06 16.10
N ASP A 394 -18.35 15.61 16.57
CA ASP A 394 -18.88 16.87 16.06
C ASP A 394 -18.07 18.05 16.63
N LEU A 395 -17.47 18.87 15.77
CA LEU A 395 -16.56 19.95 16.18
C LEU A 395 -17.26 21.21 16.72
N VAL A 396 -18.60 21.26 16.66
CA VAL A 396 -19.40 22.35 17.23
C VAL A 396 -19.82 22.00 18.66
N THR A 397 -20.35 20.79 18.84
CA THR A 397 -20.90 20.31 20.11
C THR A 397 -19.87 19.61 20.99
N TYR A 398 -18.74 19.19 20.42
CA TYR A 398 -17.71 18.38 21.09
C TYR A 398 -18.24 17.05 21.64
N LYS A 399 -19.24 16.49 20.96
CA LYS A 399 -19.83 15.19 21.28
C LYS A 399 -19.37 14.10 20.31
N TRP A 400 -18.99 12.96 20.88
CA TRP A 400 -18.57 11.77 20.17
C TRP A 400 -19.76 10.83 19.94
N THR A 401 -19.92 10.33 18.72
CA THR A 401 -20.84 9.24 18.39
C THR A 401 -20.04 8.00 18.04
N HIS A 402 -20.32 6.89 18.73
CA HIS A 402 -19.83 5.57 18.31
C HIS A 402 -20.60 5.11 17.08
N LEU A 403 -19.90 4.88 15.96
CA LEU A 403 -20.53 4.54 14.69
C LEU A 403 -20.50 3.04 14.39
N SER A 404 -19.40 2.36 14.69
CA SER A 404 -19.20 0.94 14.33
C SER A 404 -17.99 0.34 15.04
N GLY A 405 -17.91 -0.99 15.05
CA GLY A 405 -16.75 -1.73 15.54
C GLY A 405 -16.72 -1.87 17.06
N THR A 406 -15.62 -2.42 17.55
CA THR A 406 -15.44 -2.80 18.95
C THR A 406 -14.00 -2.51 19.40
N PRO A 407 -13.80 -2.16 20.68
CA PRO A 407 -12.45 -1.93 21.22
C PRO A 407 -11.62 -3.22 21.28
N TYR A 408 -12.27 -4.38 21.33
CA TYR A 408 -11.62 -5.68 21.33
C TYR A 408 -11.95 -6.49 20.06
N PRO A 409 -11.07 -7.41 19.64
CA PRO A 409 -11.24 -8.19 18.42
C PRO A 409 -12.50 -9.07 18.43
N GLU A 410 -13.40 -8.82 17.49
CA GLU A 410 -14.57 -9.67 17.24
C GLU A 410 -14.61 -10.12 15.77
N PRO A 411 -14.84 -11.41 15.50
CA PRO A 411 -15.06 -11.88 14.14
C PRO A 411 -16.26 -11.21 13.47
N SER A 412 -16.06 -10.75 12.24
CA SER A 412 -17.14 -10.25 11.41
C SER A 412 -16.80 -10.37 9.93
N LYS A 413 -17.82 -10.65 9.12
CA LYS A 413 -17.73 -10.57 7.65
C LYS A 413 -18.12 -9.19 7.11
N ASP A 414 -18.83 -8.40 7.91
CA ASP A 414 -19.46 -7.13 7.51
C ASP A 414 -18.69 -5.91 8.05
N LEU A 415 -17.70 -6.14 8.93
CA LEU A 415 -16.85 -5.10 9.51
C LEU A 415 -15.38 -5.30 9.13
N PRO A 416 -14.62 -4.21 8.99
CA PRO A 416 -13.17 -4.33 8.91
C PRO A 416 -12.61 -4.94 10.19
N GLY A 417 -11.62 -5.84 10.06
CA GLY A 417 -10.93 -6.41 11.22
C GLY A 417 -10.10 -5.40 12.03
N PRO A 418 -9.76 -5.72 13.28
CA PRO A 418 -8.97 -4.86 14.18
C PRO A 418 -7.59 -4.57 13.62
N ARG A 419 -7.18 -3.30 13.59
CA ARG A 419 -5.92 -2.92 12.94
C ARG A 419 -5.30 -1.62 13.45
N ILE A 420 -3.98 -1.56 13.29
CA ILE A 420 -3.16 -0.36 13.39
C ILE A 420 -2.56 -0.03 12.02
N TYR A 421 -2.06 1.20 11.87
CA TYR A 421 -1.33 1.66 10.68
C TYR A 421 -2.08 1.49 9.35
N ALA A 422 -3.41 1.50 9.39
CA ALA A 422 -4.22 1.54 8.17
C ALA A 422 -3.98 2.87 7.45
N SER A 423 -4.05 2.85 6.11
CA SER A 423 -4.17 4.09 5.34
C SER A 423 -5.62 4.53 5.34
N SER A 424 -5.89 5.84 5.42
CA SER A 424 -7.26 6.39 5.32
C SER A 424 -7.32 7.67 4.51
N TRP A 425 -8.50 7.95 3.97
CA TRP A 425 -8.81 9.23 3.32
C TRP A 425 -10.32 9.44 3.23
N MET A 426 -10.75 10.69 3.00
CA MET A 426 -12.11 11.03 2.60
C MET A 426 -12.18 11.21 1.08
N ALA A 427 -13.21 10.63 0.45
CA ALA A 427 -13.57 10.94 -0.93
C ALA A 427 -15.10 11.08 -1.00
N GLY A 428 -15.56 12.32 -1.24
CA GLY A 428 -16.97 12.65 -1.06
C GLY A 428 -17.45 12.37 0.37
N ASP A 429 -18.58 11.69 0.49
CA ASP A 429 -19.24 11.31 1.75
C ASP A 429 -18.80 9.93 2.28
N ARG A 430 -17.67 9.40 1.79
CA ARG A 430 -17.14 8.09 2.17
C ARG A 430 -15.78 8.20 2.84
N PHE A 431 -15.67 7.55 4.00
CA PHE A 431 -14.43 7.36 4.73
C PHE A 431 -13.81 6.01 4.33
N PHE A 432 -12.64 6.05 3.71
CA PHE A 432 -11.96 4.84 3.26
C PHE A 432 -10.87 4.42 4.24
N ILE A 433 -10.70 3.10 4.36
CA ILE A 433 -9.53 2.49 4.98
C ILE A 433 -8.94 1.45 4.05
N PHE A 434 -7.62 1.33 4.07
CA PHE A 434 -6.89 0.40 3.21
C PHE A 434 -5.71 -0.21 3.96
N HIS A 435 -5.65 -1.54 3.90
CA HIS A 435 -4.63 -2.36 4.56
C HIS A 435 -4.46 -2.05 6.06
N GLY A 436 -3.22 -1.90 6.54
CA GLY A 436 -2.87 -1.94 7.96
C GLY A 436 -2.56 -3.36 8.42
N MET A 437 -2.34 -3.54 9.71
CA MET A 437 -2.05 -4.85 10.29
C MET A 437 -2.70 -5.05 11.65
N ALA A 438 -2.93 -6.31 12.01
CA ALA A 438 -3.12 -6.69 13.41
C ALA A 438 -1.74 -6.96 14.01
N ASN A 439 -1.40 -6.23 15.08
CA ASN A 439 -0.08 -6.24 15.71
C ASN A 439 0.02 -7.38 16.74
N ARG A 440 0.14 -8.60 16.21
CA ARG A 440 0.16 -9.84 16.98
C ARG A 440 1.45 -9.98 17.78
N THR A 441 2.54 -9.43 17.30
CA THR A 441 3.83 -9.41 18.00
C THR A 441 3.74 -8.58 19.28
N SER A 442 3.18 -7.37 19.21
CA SER A 442 2.94 -6.55 20.40
C SER A 442 1.92 -7.19 21.34
N ALA A 443 0.83 -7.76 20.81
CA ALA A 443 -0.14 -8.49 21.64
C ALA A 443 0.53 -9.65 22.42
N LYS A 444 1.43 -10.42 21.79
CA LYS A 444 2.20 -11.49 22.44
C LYS A 444 3.12 -10.95 23.55
N GLN A 445 3.84 -9.86 23.27
CA GLN A 445 4.74 -9.22 24.24
C GLN A 445 4.02 -8.74 25.49
N HIS A 446 2.74 -8.39 25.37
CA HIS A 446 1.89 -7.92 26.46
C HIS A 446 1.00 -9.02 27.06
N GLY A 447 1.15 -10.29 26.65
CA GLY A 447 0.33 -11.39 27.14
C GLY A 447 -1.15 -11.30 26.78
N GLN A 448 -1.49 -10.58 25.70
CA GLN A 448 -2.85 -10.34 25.25
C GLN A 448 -3.34 -11.43 24.27
N PRO A 449 -4.67 -11.64 24.13
CA PRO A 449 -5.22 -12.60 23.19
C PRO A 449 -4.75 -12.38 21.75
N HIS A 450 -4.71 -13.47 20.98
CA HIS A 450 -4.31 -13.51 19.56
C HIS A 450 -2.85 -13.14 19.25
N GLY A 451 -2.01 -12.97 20.28
CA GLY A 451 -0.58 -12.73 20.13
C GLY A 451 0.16 -13.88 19.42
N GLU A 452 1.13 -13.52 18.57
CA GLU A 452 2.00 -14.43 17.81
C GLU A 452 3.31 -13.73 17.41
N ASP A 453 4.30 -14.48 16.94
CA ASP A 453 5.59 -14.01 16.44
C ASP A 453 5.52 -13.32 15.08
N VAL A 454 4.37 -13.38 14.41
CA VAL A 454 4.16 -12.78 13.09
C VAL A 454 2.87 -11.97 13.08
N ASP A 455 3.00 -10.69 12.70
CA ASP A 455 1.87 -9.79 12.51
C ASP A 455 1.03 -10.19 11.30
N TYR A 456 -0.26 -9.84 11.31
CA TYR A 456 -1.15 -10.15 10.21
C TYR A 456 -1.42 -8.90 9.36
N PRO A 457 -0.91 -8.81 8.12
CA PRO A 457 -1.21 -7.70 7.24
C PRO A 457 -2.58 -7.90 6.57
N TYR A 458 -3.40 -6.87 6.57
CA TYR A 458 -4.70 -6.92 5.90
C TYR A 458 -4.55 -6.70 4.40
N ASP A 459 -5.17 -7.60 3.62
CA ASP A 459 -5.26 -7.57 2.16
C ASP A 459 -6.66 -7.09 1.70
N ASP A 460 -7.19 -6.04 2.34
CA ASP A 460 -8.54 -5.53 2.11
C ASP A 460 -8.62 -3.99 1.99
N MET A 461 -9.75 -3.52 1.46
CA MET A 461 -10.14 -2.13 1.39
C MET A 461 -11.60 -2.01 1.83
N TRP A 462 -11.92 -0.99 2.62
CA TRP A 462 -13.27 -0.75 3.10
C TRP A 462 -13.63 0.72 2.98
N SER A 463 -14.91 1.00 2.77
CA SER A 463 -15.44 2.37 2.86
C SER A 463 -16.67 2.41 3.76
N TRP A 464 -16.73 3.42 4.63
CA TRP A 464 -17.90 3.74 5.42
C TRP A 464 -18.69 4.83 4.70
N SER A 465 -19.95 4.55 4.36
CA SER A 465 -20.87 5.57 3.85
C SER A 465 -21.43 6.38 5.01
N ILE A 466 -21.20 7.70 5.00
CA ILE A 466 -21.74 8.60 6.03
C ILE A 466 -23.28 8.63 5.98
N PRO A 467 -23.94 8.77 4.80
CA PRO A 467 -25.40 8.78 4.75
C PRO A 467 -26.03 7.44 5.10
N GLU A 468 -25.47 6.33 4.59
CA GLU A 468 -26.06 5.01 4.79
C GLU A 468 -25.69 4.38 6.15
N LYS A 469 -24.71 4.95 6.84
CA LYS A 469 -24.16 4.46 8.11
C LYS A 469 -23.79 2.98 8.05
N LYS A 470 -23.11 2.58 6.98
CA LYS A 470 -22.72 1.18 6.74
C LYS A 470 -21.34 1.08 6.13
N TRP A 471 -20.63 0.03 6.52
CA TRP A 471 -19.41 -0.39 5.86
C TRP A 471 -19.73 -1.10 4.55
N ARG A 472 -18.87 -0.90 3.56
CA ARG A 472 -18.81 -1.65 2.31
C ARG A 472 -17.38 -2.13 2.11
N ARG A 473 -17.19 -3.44 1.95
CA ARG A 473 -15.89 -3.99 1.55
C ARG A 473 -15.69 -3.74 0.06
N GLU A 474 -14.65 -2.99 -0.25
CA GLU A 474 -14.35 -2.54 -1.60
C GLU A 474 -13.52 -3.58 -2.35
N ARG A 475 -13.71 -3.65 -3.69
CA ARG A 475 -12.87 -4.47 -4.57
C ARG A 475 -11.54 -3.76 -4.83
N ARG A 476 -10.48 -4.53 -5.05
CA ARG A 476 -9.13 -4.00 -5.29
C ARG A 476 -8.72 -4.15 -6.74
N LEU A 477 -9.44 -3.42 -7.59
CA LEU A 477 -9.27 -3.50 -9.03
C LEU A 477 -8.02 -2.77 -9.52
N GLY A 478 -7.53 -3.18 -10.70
CA GLY A 478 -6.36 -2.58 -11.33
C GLY A 478 -5.05 -3.09 -10.75
N ASN A 479 -4.01 -2.24 -10.79
CA ASN A 479 -2.68 -2.57 -10.28
C ASN A 479 -2.58 -2.16 -8.80
N ALA A 480 -3.35 -2.85 -7.95
CA ALA A 480 -3.49 -2.52 -6.54
C ALA A 480 -2.20 -2.81 -5.74
N PRO A 481 -1.82 -1.95 -4.78
CA PRO A 481 -0.66 -2.19 -3.92
C PRO A 481 -0.75 -3.54 -3.19
N SER A 482 0.39 -4.21 -3.01
CA SER A 482 0.46 -5.38 -2.11
C SER A 482 0.10 -5.01 -0.66
N PRO A 483 -0.39 -5.96 0.16
CA PRO A 483 -0.76 -5.67 1.54
C PRO A 483 0.46 -5.19 2.34
N ARG A 484 0.21 -4.12 3.11
CA ARG A 484 1.23 -3.31 3.77
C ARG A 484 0.64 -2.48 4.89
N CYS A 485 1.48 -2.05 5.81
CA CYS A 485 1.17 -1.04 6.82
C CYS A 485 2.17 0.12 6.72
N GLU A 486 1.97 1.13 7.57
CA GLU A 486 2.89 2.27 7.74
C GLU A 486 3.18 3.03 6.43
N SER A 487 2.25 2.97 5.48
CA SER A 487 2.37 3.60 4.18
C SER A 487 1.96 5.07 4.26
N GLY A 488 2.63 5.94 3.49
CA GLY A 488 2.15 7.30 3.31
C GLY A 488 0.94 7.30 2.38
N CYS A 489 -0.18 7.87 2.80
CA CYS A 489 -1.41 7.93 2.01
C CYS A 489 -2.06 9.31 2.12
N VAL A 490 -2.55 9.85 0.99
CA VAL A 490 -3.29 11.12 0.99
C VAL A 490 -4.26 11.20 -0.18
N TYR A 491 -5.44 11.77 0.06
CA TYR A 491 -6.32 12.22 -1.01
C TYR A 491 -5.90 13.62 -1.48
N ASN A 492 -5.66 13.76 -2.78
CA ASN A 492 -5.34 15.05 -3.39
C ASN A 492 -6.60 15.65 -4.02
N PRO A 493 -7.18 16.73 -3.44
CA PRO A 493 -8.43 17.30 -3.91
C PRO A 493 -8.33 18.00 -5.27
N LYS A 494 -7.12 18.33 -5.74
CA LYS A 494 -6.92 18.94 -7.08
C LYS A 494 -6.81 17.89 -8.18
N LEU A 495 -6.34 16.69 -7.85
CA LEU A 495 -6.30 15.52 -8.73
C LEU A 495 -7.57 14.68 -8.66
N ASP A 496 -8.35 14.82 -7.58
CA ASP A 496 -9.50 13.96 -7.24
C ASP A 496 -9.11 12.47 -7.15
N GLN A 497 -7.93 12.20 -6.59
CA GLN A 497 -7.34 10.88 -6.55
C GLN A 497 -6.59 10.67 -5.23
N THR A 498 -6.55 9.42 -4.77
CA THR A 498 -5.77 9.03 -3.59
C THR A 498 -4.41 8.52 -4.01
N ILE A 499 -3.35 8.96 -3.35
CA ILE A 499 -1.97 8.57 -3.63
C ILE A 499 -1.44 7.77 -2.44
N LEU A 500 -0.71 6.69 -2.72
CA LEU A 500 -0.03 5.87 -1.73
C LEU A 500 1.46 5.74 -2.08
N PHE A 501 2.32 5.80 -1.06
CA PHE A 501 3.77 5.61 -1.20
C PHE A 501 4.34 4.70 -0.11
N GLY A 502 5.20 3.77 -0.54
CA GLY A 502 6.09 3.02 0.36
C GLY A 502 5.34 2.14 1.37
N GLY A 503 5.87 2.07 2.59
CA GLY A 503 5.35 1.25 3.67
C GLY A 503 6.17 0.00 3.94
N TYR A 504 5.63 -0.86 4.78
CA TYR A 504 6.26 -2.08 5.28
C TYR A 504 5.29 -3.26 5.15
N SER A 505 5.82 -4.46 4.90
CA SER A 505 5.04 -5.69 4.93
C SER A 505 5.69 -6.73 5.86
N PRO A 506 4.96 -7.26 6.86
CA PRO A 506 5.44 -8.30 7.77
C PRO A 506 5.38 -9.73 7.20
N CYS A 507 4.97 -9.92 5.93
CA CYS A 507 4.79 -11.25 5.34
C CYS A 507 5.59 -11.51 4.06
N VAL A 508 6.33 -10.50 3.56
CA VAL A 508 7.20 -10.64 2.38
C VAL A 508 8.64 -10.71 2.85
N MET A 509 9.24 -11.90 2.76
CA MET A 509 10.62 -12.14 3.15
C MET A 509 11.60 -11.48 2.17
N THR A 510 12.72 -10.98 2.70
CA THR A 510 13.75 -10.32 1.90
C THR A 510 15.13 -10.90 2.21
N ASP A 511 15.80 -11.44 1.20
CA ASP A 511 17.22 -11.80 1.28
C ASP A 511 18.06 -10.52 1.17
N MET A 512 18.85 -10.25 2.22
CA MET A 512 19.73 -9.08 2.30
C MET A 512 21.09 -9.30 1.62
N GLY A 513 21.30 -10.48 1.04
CA GLY A 513 22.48 -10.86 0.30
C GLY A 513 23.54 -11.53 1.20
N PRO A 514 24.70 -11.88 0.61
CA PRO A 514 25.72 -12.67 1.28
C PRO A 514 26.15 -12.08 2.64
N GLY A 515 26.04 -12.89 3.70
CA GLY A 515 26.43 -12.53 5.06
C GLY A 515 25.44 -11.66 5.84
N GLN A 516 24.27 -11.34 5.29
CA GLN A 516 23.25 -10.53 5.97
C GLN A 516 21.98 -11.31 6.34
N GLY A 517 21.72 -12.46 5.70
CA GLY A 517 20.59 -13.32 6.03
C GLY A 517 19.27 -12.88 5.41
N ILE A 518 18.20 -13.60 5.77
CA ILE A 518 16.83 -13.35 5.32
C ILE A 518 16.08 -12.63 6.43
N GLU A 519 15.49 -11.50 6.09
CA GLU A 519 14.62 -10.73 6.98
C GLU A 519 13.17 -11.14 6.75
N PRO A 520 12.35 -11.30 7.81
CA PRO A 520 10.96 -11.77 7.70
C PRO A 520 9.99 -10.68 7.20
N PHE A 521 10.50 -9.58 6.65
CA PHE A 521 9.73 -8.43 6.22
C PHE A 521 10.39 -7.71 5.03
N SER A 522 9.65 -6.77 4.43
CA SER A 522 10.15 -5.93 3.35
C SER A 522 9.67 -4.48 3.46
N TYR A 523 10.57 -3.54 3.13
CA TYR A 523 10.21 -2.14 2.93
C TYR A 523 9.91 -1.85 1.47
N TYR A 524 8.93 -1.00 1.25
CA TYR A 524 8.48 -0.59 -0.08
C TYR A 524 8.84 0.87 -0.37
N ALA A 525 8.93 1.19 -1.66
CA ALA A 525 9.18 2.54 -2.17
C ALA A 525 8.47 2.79 -3.51
N ASP A 526 7.49 1.94 -3.83
CA ASP A 526 6.60 2.05 -4.98
C ASP A 526 5.54 3.13 -4.69
N THR A 527 4.97 3.66 -5.77
CA THR A 527 3.97 4.74 -5.73
C THR A 527 2.74 4.31 -6.49
N PHE A 528 1.55 4.55 -5.94
CA PHE A 528 0.28 4.21 -6.56
C PHE A 528 -0.70 5.36 -6.49
N ILE A 529 -1.64 5.35 -7.42
CA ILE A 529 -2.77 6.27 -7.46
C ILE A 529 -4.07 5.50 -7.63
N TYR A 530 -5.07 5.83 -6.83
CA TYR A 530 -6.41 5.29 -6.89
C TYR A 530 -7.34 6.32 -7.52
N ASN A 531 -8.03 5.90 -8.57
CA ASN A 531 -9.01 6.73 -9.26
C ASN A 531 -10.42 6.36 -8.77
N HIS A 532 -11.07 7.29 -8.08
CA HIS A 532 -12.41 7.11 -7.51
C HIS A 532 -13.50 6.89 -8.55
N ALA A 533 -13.42 7.56 -9.71
CA ALA A 533 -14.38 7.41 -10.79
C ALA A 533 -14.35 6.02 -11.45
N THR A 534 -13.19 5.37 -11.49
CA THR A 534 -13.04 4.01 -12.06
C THR A 534 -12.92 2.91 -11.01
N SER A 535 -12.86 3.30 -9.73
CA SER A 535 -12.60 2.45 -8.57
C SER A 535 -11.40 1.50 -8.76
N ALA A 536 -10.33 1.99 -9.38
CA ALA A 536 -9.17 1.16 -9.75
C ALA A 536 -7.84 1.84 -9.43
N TRP A 537 -6.87 1.01 -9.06
CA TRP A 537 -5.49 1.41 -8.79
C TRP A 537 -4.64 1.39 -10.06
N ARG A 538 -3.69 2.32 -10.12
CA ARG A 538 -2.59 2.35 -11.08
C ARG A 538 -1.28 2.55 -10.35
N GLN A 539 -0.22 1.88 -10.82
CA GLN A 539 1.14 2.14 -10.34
C GLN A 539 1.71 3.35 -11.06
N VAL A 540 2.27 4.29 -10.30
CA VAL A 540 3.03 5.42 -10.85
C VAL A 540 4.45 4.92 -11.09
N LEU A 541 4.82 4.78 -12.36
CA LEU A 541 6.17 4.41 -12.76
C LEU A 541 7.07 5.63 -12.66
N THR A 542 8.13 5.52 -11.85
CA THR A 542 9.11 6.59 -11.63
C THR A 542 10.51 6.07 -11.87
N ARG A 543 11.39 6.83 -12.54
CA ARG A 543 12.79 6.42 -12.73
C ARG A 543 13.62 6.58 -11.47
N GLY A 544 13.27 7.54 -10.61
CA GLY A 544 13.82 7.71 -9.27
C GLY A 544 12.72 7.81 -8.22
N PHE A 545 13.07 7.50 -6.98
CA PHE A 545 12.11 7.42 -5.89
C PHE A 545 12.82 7.69 -4.54
N PRO A 546 12.09 8.21 -3.53
CA PRO A 546 12.57 8.28 -2.16
C PRO A 546 12.95 6.88 -1.67
N THR A 547 14.02 6.72 -0.89
CA THR A 547 14.43 5.38 -0.39
C THR A 547 13.29 4.61 0.27
N TYR A 548 13.34 3.28 0.18
CA TYR A 548 12.49 2.34 0.92
C TYR A 548 12.34 2.80 2.35
N ARG A 549 11.10 3.02 2.77
CA ARG A 549 10.79 3.56 4.09
C ARG A 549 9.35 3.29 4.49
N ALA A 550 9.16 3.23 5.79
CA ALA A 550 7.87 3.18 6.46
C ALA A 550 7.66 4.46 7.30
N GLN A 551 6.40 4.69 7.71
CA GLN A 551 5.94 5.84 8.50
C GLN A 551 6.32 7.22 7.95
N SER A 552 6.52 7.31 6.64
CA SER A 552 6.64 8.59 5.95
C SER A 552 5.25 9.22 5.79
N HIS A 553 5.14 10.52 5.99
CA HIS A 553 3.89 11.24 5.79
C HIS A 553 3.80 11.74 4.35
N LEU A 554 2.73 11.37 3.67
CA LEU A 554 2.37 11.87 2.35
C LEU A 554 1.28 12.93 2.55
N LEU A 555 1.47 14.12 1.98
CA LEU A 555 0.62 15.29 2.24
C LEU A 555 0.32 15.99 0.91
N ALA A 556 -0.94 16.35 0.67
CA ALA A 556 -1.33 17.18 -0.46
C ALA A 556 -1.55 18.61 0.05
N ASP A 557 -0.92 19.59 -0.60
CA ASP A 557 -1.23 20.99 -0.36
C ASP A 557 -2.62 21.29 -0.94
N PRO A 558 -3.65 21.59 -0.13
CA PRO A 558 -5.00 21.81 -0.65
C PRO A 558 -5.10 23.05 -1.56
N ASP A 559 -4.18 24.00 -1.42
CA ASP A 559 -4.20 25.24 -2.19
C ASP A 559 -3.58 25.03 -3.57
N SER A 560 -2.34 24.51 -3.61
CA SER A 560 -1.63 24.27 -4.87
C SER A 560 -1.97 22.93 -5.53
N GLY A 561 -2.26 21.88 -4.76
CA GLY A 561 -2.39 20.51 -5.27
C GLY A 561 -1.07 19.75 -5.39
N LYS A 562 0.06 20.34 -4.98
CA LYS A 562 1.35 19.63 -4.92
C LYS A 562 1.31 18.57 -3.83
N THR A 563 1.89 17.41 -4.10
CA THR A 563 1.99 16.31 -3.14
C THR A 563 3.42 16.17 -2.65
N PHE A 564 3.60 16.14 -1.32
CA PHE A 564 4.89 16.06 -0.65
C PHE A 564 5.00 14.80 0.21
N LEU A 565 6.18 14.20 0.22
CA LEU A 565 6.57 13.13 1.15
C LEU A 565 7.58 13.67 2.15
N VAL A 566 7.39 13.37 3.42
CA VAL A 566 8.26 13.81 4.51
C VAL A 566 8.57 12.69 5.49
N GLY A 567 9.82 12.62 5.93
CA GLY A 567 10.22 11.80 7.07
C GLY A 567 10.13 10.29 6.84
N GLY A 568 9.85 9.56 7.91
CA GLY A 568 9.81 8.09 7.94
C GLY A 568 11.15 7.48 8.27
N TYR A 569 11.24 6.15 8.20
CA TYR A 569 12.45 5.41 8.56
C TYR A 569 12.65 4.14 7.75
N THR A 570 13.85 3.58 7.83
CA THR A 570 14.20 2.25 7.29
C THR A 570 15.28 1.60 8.14
N ASN A 571 15.37 0.27 8.08
CA ASN A 571 16.50 -0.45 8.65
C ASN A 571 17.76 -0.27 7.79
N LEU A 572 18.95 -0.31 8.41
CA LEU A 572 20.19 0.01 7.71
C LEU A 572 20.53 -0.99 6.61
N GLN A 573 20.09 -2.24 6.70
CA GLN A 573 20.32 -3.24 5.66
C GLN A 573 19.71 -2.81 4.31
N TRP A 574 18.69 -1.93 4.32
CA TRP A 574 18.04 -1.40 3.11
C TRP A 574 18.73 -0.19 2.51
N ILE A 575 19.80 0.33 3.14
CA ILE A 575 20.54 1.50 2.65
C ILE A 575 22.05 1.30 2.74
N GLN A 576 22.82 1.92 1.85
CA GLN A 576 24.29 1.85 1.94
C GLN A 576 24.79 2.68 3.14
N SER A 577 25.00 2.05 4.29
CA SER A 577 25.56 2.69 5.49
C SER A 577 26.82 1.95 5.99
N ARG A 578 27.84 2.72 6.40
CA ARG A 578 29.04 2.19 7.10
C ARG A 578 28.88 2.22 8.64
N LYS A 579 27.76 2.73 9.15
CA LYS A 579 27.52 2.92 10.60
C LYS A 579 26.78 1.72 11.20
N LYS A 580 27.03 1.43 12.48
CA LYS A 580 26.46 0.29 13.25
C LYS A 580 25.05 0.51 13.83
N HIS A 581 24.28 1.51 13.39
CA HIS A 581 22.90 1.66 13.88
C HIS A 581 22.01 0.56 13.27
N VAL A 582 20.92 0.15 13.92
CA VAL A 582 20.02 -0.87 13.33
C VAL A 582 19.11 -0.23 12.28
N SER A 583 18.81 1.06 12.41
CA SER A 583 17.82 1.78 11.60
C SER A 583 18.09 3.29 11.47
N LYS A 584 17.46 3.97 10.49
CA LYS A 584 17.65 5.39 10.15
C LYS A 584 16.33 6.11 9.89
N SER A 585 16.11 7.25 10.54
CA SER A 585 15.02 8.19 10.22
C SER A 585 15.45 9.21 9.17
N PHE A 586 14.47 9.80 8.48
CA PHE A 586 14.69 10.82 7.45
C PHE A 586 14.12 12.19 7.84
N ASP A 587 14.73 13.23 7.30
CA ASP A 587 14.32 14.64 7.40
C ASP A 587 14.17 15.27 6.00
N ASP A 588 14.17 14.45 4.95
CA ASP A 588 14.07 14.93 3.59
C ASP A 588 12.62 15.14 3.16
N ILE A 589 12.45 16.08 2.24
CA ILE A 589 11.18 16.43 1.62
C ILE A 589 11.31 16.07 0.13
N TRP A 590 10.28 15.41 -0.39
CA TRP A 590 10.17 15.08 -1.80
C TRP A 590 8.84 15.57 -2.34
N GLN A 591 8.81 16.05 -3.58
CA GLN A 591 7.58 16.37 -4.30
C GLN A 591 7.31 15.30 -5.34
N LEU A 592 6.09 14.78 -5.36
CA LEU A 592 5.61 13.89 -6.42
C LEU A 592 5.01 14.73 -7.56
N CYS A 593 5.37 14.39 -8.79
CA CYS A 593 4.72 14.83 -10.01
C CYS A 593 4.17 13.60 -10.74
N VAL A 594 2.94 13.66 -11.25
CA VAL A 594 2.26 12.56 -11.95
C VAL A 594 1.73 13.02 -13.29
N ASP A 595 1.80 12.15 -14.30
CA ASP A 595 1.31 12.39 -15.66
C ASP A 595 -0.22 12.34 -15.71
N GLU A 596 -0.83 13.32 -15.05
CA GLU A 596 -2.26 13.57 -14.95
C GLU A 596 -2.50 15.08 -15.02
N GLN A 597 -3.74 15.45 -15.35
CA GLN A 597 -4.12 16.86 -15.31
C GLN A 597 -3.91 17.42 -13.90
N ARG A 598 -3.18 18.55 -13.78
CA ARG A 598 -2.76 19.16 -12.49
C ARG A 598 -1.77 18.31 -11.67
N GLY A 599 -1.14 17.32 -12.29
CA GLY A 599 -0.12 16.48 -11.66
C GLY A 599 1.31 17.04 -11.70
N TYR A 600 1.51 18.25 -12.25
CA TYR A 600 2.81 18.95 -12.30
C TYR A 600 3.94 18.20 -13.03
N TYR A 601 3.57 17.31 -13.94
CA TYR A 601 4.50 16.55 -14.77
C TYR A 601 4.81 17.32 -16.05
N ASP A 602 6.09 17.50 -16.37
CA ASP A 602 6.53 18.26 -17.56
C ASP A 602 6.67 17.38 -18.81
N GLY A 603 6.59 16.05 -18.66
CA GLY A 603 6.58 15.08 -19.76
C GLY A 603 7.97 14.74 -20.30
N THR A 604 8.98 15.54 -19.97
CA THR A 604 10.37 15.32 -20.39
C THR A 604 11.19 14.59 -19.32
N GLU A 605 10.71 14.58 -18.06
CA GLU A 605 11.45 14.00 -16.95
C GLU A 605 11.69 12.49 -17.10
N PHE A 606 10.71 11.73 -17.62
CA PHE A 606 10.79 10.25 -17.67
C PHE A 606 12.03 9.72 -18.39
N GLU A 607 12.42 10.38 -19.48
CA GLU A 607 13.52 9.97 -20.33
C GLU A 607 14.85 10.50 -19.79
N MET A 608 14.87 11.76 -19.32
CA MET A 608 16.07 12.36 -18.73
C MET A 608 16.51 11.68 -17.42
N GLU A 609 15.54 11.24 -16.61
CA GLU A 609 15.79 10.67 -15.28
C GLU A 609 16.37 9.25 -15.30
N VAL A 610 16.30 8.55 -16.44
CA VAL A 610 16.79 7.17 -16.58
C VAL A 610 18.22 7.04 -16.05
N LYS A 611 19.09 8.00 -16.38
CA LYS A 611 20.52 7.95 -16.04
C LYS A 611 20.90 8.69 -14.76
N THR A 612 20.13 9.69 -14.34
CA THR A 612 20.56 10.59 -13.24
C THR A 612 19.71 10.51 -11.97
N ALA A 613 18.53 9.91 -12.03
CA ALA A 613 17.61 9.94 -10.90
C ALA A 613 18.12 9.13 -9.71
N GLN A 614 17.80 9.63 -8.51
CA GLN A 614 18.07 8.95 -7.26
C GLN A 614 17.11 7.76 -7.15
N ALA A 615 17.64 6.55 -7.08
CA ALA A 615 16.87 5.31 -6.99
C ALA A 615 16.99 4.75 -5.57
N GLY A 616 16.24 5.34 -4.65
CA GLY A 616 16.34 5.07 -3.22
C GLY A 616 17.72 5.45 -2.66
N PRO A 617 18.46 4.54 -1.98
CA PRO A 617 19.79 4.85 -1.47
C PRO A 617 20.87 4.82 -2.57
N TRP A 618 20.52 4.39 -3.79
CA TRP A 618 21.46 4.24 -4.89
C TRP A 618 21.33 5.36 -5.94
N LYS A 619 22.42 5.56 -6.68
CA LYS A 619 22.42 6.21 -7.99
C LYS A 619 22.97 5.23 -9.01
N ARG A 620 22.41 5.26 -10.22
CA ARG A 620 22.86 4.41 -11.34
C ARG A 620 24.08 5.02 -12.01
N CYS A 621 25.01 4.17 -12.46
CA CYS A 621 26.10 4.61 -13.32
C CYS A 621 25.52 5.26 -14.58
N PHE A 622 25.95 6.49 -14.90
CA PHE A 622 25.40 7.23 -16.03
C PHE A 622 25.66 6.53 -17.38
N ALA A 623 26.80 5.85 -17.51
CA ALA A 623 27.18 5.19 -18.76
C ALA A 623 26.53 3.82 -18.93
N CYS A 624 26.72 2.90 -17.97
CA CYS A 624 26.27 1.51 -18.10
C CYS A 624 24.97 1.19 -17.35
N GLY A 625 24.41 2.14 -16.59
CA GLY A 625 23.17 1.95 -15.84
C GLY A 625 23.29 1.07 -14.58
N SER A 626 24.47 0.50 -14.31
CA SER A 626 24.67 -0.41 -13.18
C SER A 626 24.41 0.26 -11.83
N VAL A 627 23.90 -0.53 -10.90
CA VAL A 627 23.62 -0.13 -9.51
C VAL A 627 24.71 -0.71 -8.62
N GLY A 628 25.31 0.10 -7.75
CA GLY A 628 26.38 -0.37 -6.88
C GLY A 628 27.24 0.75 -6.32
N ARG A 629 28.53 0.47 -6.08
CA ARG A 629 29.51 1.49 -5.69
C ARG A 629 29.78 2.39 -6.90
N THR A 630 29.50 3.69 -6.74
CA THR A 630 29.71 4.69 -7.78
C THR A 630 30.41 5.91 -7.20
N GLN A 631 31.18 6.60 -8.03
CA GLN A 631 31.84 7.87 -7.71
C GLN A 631 31.06 9.02 -8.35
N LYS A 632 30.89 10.10 -7.59
CA LYS A 632 30.23 11.32 -8.09
C LYS A 632 31.08 11.97 -9.17
N CYS A 633 30.42 12.49 -10.21
CA CYS A 633 31.09 13.34 -11.18
C CYS A 633 31.69 14.58 -10.49
N GLY A 634 32.99 14.83 -10.72
CA GLY A 634 33.72 15.99 -10.21
C GLY A 634 33.51 17.28 -11.03
N GLY A 635 32.57 17.29 -11.98
CA GLY A 635 32.25 18.46 -12.80
C GLY A 635 31.27 19.43 -12.13
N THR A 636 30.83 20.42 -12.89
CA THR A 636 29.89 21.47 -12.42
C THR A 636 28.50 20.95 -12.06
N CYS A 637 28.18 19.69 -12.39
CA CYS A 637 26.91 19.05 -12.03
C CYS A 637 26.80 18.65 -10.55
N LYS A 638 27.84 18.86 -9.74
CA LYS A 638 27.85 18.60 -8.28
C LYS A 638 27.42 17.17 -7.91
N GLY A 639 27.83 16.18 -8.71
CA GLY A 639 27.48 14.78 -8.51
C GLY A 639 26.05 14.41 -8.88
N LYS A 640 25.42 15.17 -9.82
CA LYS A 640 24.17 14.76 -10.47
C LYS A 640 24.32 13.38 -11.10
N ALA A 641 25.36 13.20 -11.93
CA ALA A 641 25.77 11.90 -12.48
C ALA A 641 26.81 11.22 -11.59
N VAL A 642 26.82 9.89 -11.65
CA VAL A 642 27.80 9.02 -10.98
C VAL A 642 28.33 7.97 -11.97
N PHE A 643 29.53 7.46 -11.74
CA PHE A 643 30.17 6.46 -12.60
C PHE A 643 30.78 5.35 -11.73
N CYS A 644 30.68 4.08 -12.15
CA CYS A 644 31.23 2.96 -11.37
C CYS A 644 32.76 2.90 -11.41
N ASP A 645 33.36 3.33 -12.53
CA ASP A 645 34.80 3.36 -12.74
C ASP A 645 35.20 4.46 -13.76
N ALA A 646 36.50 4.57 -14.01
CA ALA A 646 37.07 5.55 -14.93
C ALA A 646 36.72 5.27 -16.40
N GLN A 647 36.43 4.02 -16.78
CA GLN A 647 36.07 3.66 -18.15
C GLN A 647 34.64 4.14 -18.44
N CYS A 648 33.69 3.84 -17.56
CA CYS A 648 32.33 4.35 -17.63
C CYS A 648 32.30 5.88 -17.62
N LEU A 649 33.17 6.55 -16.86
CA LEU A 649 33.29 8.01 -16.94
C LEU A 649 33.68 8.47 -18.35
N ARG A 650 34.68 7.84 -18.98
CA ARG A 650 35.10 8.20 -20.35
C ARG A 650 33.98 7.95 -21.36
N ASP A 651 33.35 6.78 -21.30
CA ASP A 651 32.32 6.35 -22.25
C ASP A 651 31.07 7.24 -22.16
N GLY A 652 30.64 7.58 -20.94
CA GLY A 652 29.47 8.42 -20.71
C GLY A 652 29.73 9.93 -20.75
N TRP A 653 30.98 10.39 -20.83
CA TRP A 653 31.31 11.81 -20.65
C TRP A 653 30.68 12.72 -21.70
N MET A 654 30.74 12.33 -22.98
CA MET A 654 30.23 13.17 -24.07
C MET A 654 28.73 13.38 -23.97
N GLU A 655 28.00 12.31 -23.70
CA GLU A 655 26.55 12.36 -23.48
C GLU A 655 26.21 13.14 -22.20
N HIS A 656 26.86 12.85 -21.07
CA HIS A 656 26.66 13.56 -19.81
C HIS A 656 26.90 15.07 -19.95
N LYS A 657 27.98 15.46 -20.62
CA LYS A 657 28.31 16.86 -20.90
C LYS A 657 27.21 17.55 -21.71
N SER A 658 26.60 16.85 -22.66
CA SER A 658 25.49 17.35 -23.48
C SER A 658 24.19 17.45 -22.69
N VAL A 659 23.73 16.33 -22.11
CA VAL A 659 22.43 16.18 -21.44
C VAL A 659 22.37 16.99 -20.14
N ASP A 660 23.40 16.89 -19.30
CA ASP A 660 23.43 17.56 -17.99
C ASP A 660 24.12 18.93 -18.03
N LYS A 661 24.53 19.40 -19.22
CA LYS A 661 25.25 20.66 -19.42
C LYS A 661 26.47 20.80 -18.49
N CYS A 662 27.12 19.67 -18.16
CA CYS A 662 28.21 19.59 -17.19
C CYS A 662 29.55 20.02 -17.81
N ARG A 663 30.36 20.78 -17.05
CA ARG A 663 31.72 21.20 -17.46
C ARG A 663 32.73 20.65 -16.45
N LYS A 664 34.00 20.51 -16.87
CA LYS A 664 35.10 20.26 -15.91
C LYS A 664 35.12 21.42 -14.92
N ALA A 665 35.08 21.12 -13.62
CA ALA A 665 35.25 22.14 -12.60
C ALA A 665 36.66 22.75 -12.72
N ALA A 666 36.77 24.07 -12.60
CA ALA A 666 38.08 24.70 -12.46
C ALA A 666 38.69 24.20 -11.13
N ASN A 667 39.89 23.65 -11.19
CA ASN A 667 40.59 23.00 -10.08
C ASN A 667 40.36 23.68 -8.71
N ASP A 668 39.71 22.98 -7.77
CA ASP A 668 40.12 23.08 -6.38
C ASP A 668 41.47 22.36 -6.28
N ARG A 669 42.50 23.10 -5.86
CA ARG A 669 43.85 22.58 -5.67
C ARG A 669 43.80 21.30 -4.84
N ALA A 670 44.45 20.26 -5.38
CA ALA A 670 44.67 18.99 -4.71
C ALA A 670 45.14 19.19 -3.25
N VAL A 671 44.28 18.83 -2.30
CA VAL A 671 44.75 18.39 -1.00
C VAL A 671 45.36 17.02 -1.24
N ARG A 672 46.70 16.99 -1.33
CA ARG A 672 47.46 15.73 -1.32
C ARG A 672 47.09 14.96 -0.04
N PRO A 673 46.88 13.64 -0.08
CA PRO A 673 46.89 12.86 1.15
C PRO A 673 48.28 12.97 1.77
N GLN A 674 48.37 13.46 3.01
CA GLN A 674 49.58 13.29 3.81
C GLN A 674 49.69 11.82 4.26
N PRO A 675 50.93 11.30 4.41
CA PRO A 675 51.22 9.87 4.55
C PRO A 675 50.55 9.20 5.75
#